data_AF-A0A937RCG8-F1
#
_entry.id   AF-A0A937RCG8-F1
#
_cell.length_a   1.000
_cell.length_b   1.000
_cell.length_c   1.000
_cell.angle_alpha   90.00
_cell.angle_beta   90.00
_cell.angle_gamma   90.00
#
_symmetry.space_group_name_H-M   'P 1'
#
loop_
_entity.id
_entity.type
_entity.pdbx_description
1 polymer ?
#
loop_
_entity_poly.entity_id
_entity_poly.type
_entity_poly.pdbx_seq_one_letter_code
_entity_poly.pdbx_strand_id
1 'polypeptide(L)'
;MHRFRKRQLAGYFTALALSVVHGVLAGEVTFKRVSLKTVAETNMGHVPVVDINGDGVVDIVAGLQWFEGPSWKRHPLYPPASKPTDIDIGFTVPYDLDRDGDLDLTAHRRSSDDRRKNELLWFENPGPPSTGIWTRHHITWDTRWPEIIVFVDIDGDGRDEMVCSDVCPGKGIRIYEIPKEPKTASNWSWTPVDKSPLHGLGIGDLNEDGRLDIVSDFVWFERRERGKWVRHSLPSPGSARRGHETMQIEVYDVDGDGDEDLLIPRAHHYGAYWLESSGGRKPSFKLHEILPGKLPSQLHGVAYADIDGDGDLDIFAGKSRYRHGDPGNDDPLDVFWIELVRSGGRVTWVKHQLATDLTMGIGPTIADVDADGDMDLVLRGHGIGGRYVIGTRQTDVTLFIQQPQALERRRGGALPPPGTGHRAAPDRGETTKRSDRVRISPRNPCYFEYRQKPLFLTGARELEMLPRVGNYPYERAVDELAKAGCTHWRIEMYISDSDREGARKYPIESTYKGWWHDPVTGKQEHLDAFGKNAKGKYDLNVFNEPFWKRFRSFCELCADKGIVLTVEMWSTYTIWATSPFNPKNNVNYAGPLDVGRAGRDADSKFVRTVPGLDHRPEVLKYQERFARKILDCTWQAGNVLYVCGNENGWPREWVEYWADFVHAYGKSKGVRLLYSNIPEHIWKRVSRDRVEFHFSRGMADILTRPQYDFADMSQFPGGTNPPFKMTRYETVADWYERSKSSPKPITILKNYVGLKKDADAGEKRREALEYFMAGAAMSGFHRPCARATKTRRWNDCADKMRKVYLASLEAAGDVAAFTSGVEFVDTSPRNDLVSGGWCLANPGTRCIVYLKKGGESVDLKLGPGSYLWKAFDGQRWSKENSFTWSGGRRTFRKAGDEDWGLYIVRKGKPNAK
;
A
#
# COMPACT_ATOMS: atom_id res chain seq x y z
N MET A 1 3.54 -72.74 2.46
CA MET A 1 3.77 -72.51 3.91
C MET A 1 4.96 -71.55 4.09
N HIS A 2 5.02 -70.80 5.21
CA HIS A 2 6.18 -69.96 5.56
C HIS A 2 7.48 -70.77 5.71
N ARG A 3 8.66 -70.17 5.42
CA ARG A 3 9.56 -69.59 6.46
C ARG A 3 10.87 -69.01 5.89
N PHE A 4 11.09 -67.72 6.15
CA PHE A 4 12.35 -67.07 6.58
C PHE A 4 13.60 -67.98 6.76
N ARG A 5 14.81 -67.63 6.27
CA ARG A 5 15.67 -66.54 6.82
C ARG A 5 16.90 -66.20 5.93
N LYS A 6 17.35 -64.93 6.07
CA LYS A 6 18.65 -64.26 5.79
C LYS A 6 19.90 -65.19 5.69
N ARG A 7 21.01 -64.87 4.98
CA ARG A 7 21.82 -63.61 5.06
C ARG A 7 22.99 -63.57 4.03
N GLN A 8 23.28 -62.39 3.42
CA GLN A 8 24.60 -61.86 2.92
C GLN A 8 25.44 -62.70 1.88
N LEU A 9 26.24 -62.13 0.95
CA LEU A 9 26.93 -60.82 0.89
C LEU A 9 27.30 -60.40 -0.58
N ALA A 10 27.22 -59.08 -0.85
CA ALA A 10 27.92 -58.23 -1.86
C ALA A 10 28.03 -58.56 -3.37
N GLY A 11 27.71 -57.56 -4.20
CA GLY A 11 28.11 -57.44 -5.61
C GLY A 11 27.52 -56.21 -6.32
N TYR A 12 28.22 -55.06 -6.25
CA TYR A 12 28.06 -53.82 -7.03
C TYR A 12 26.68 -53.12 -7.12
N PHE A 13 26.62 -51.89 -6.59
CA PHE A 13 25.68 -50.85 -6.99
C PHE A 13 26.47 -49.58 -7.31
N THR A 14 26.22 -48.97 -8.47
CA THR A 14 26.65 -47.60 -8.78
C THR A 14 25.40 -46.76 -8.94
N ALA A 15 25.16 -45.83 -8.01
CA ALA A 15 23.96 -45.02 -8.01
C ALA A 15 24.09 -43.86 -9.01
N LEU A 16 23.22 -43.82 -10.03
CA LEU A 16 22.90 -42.58 -10.72
C LEU A 16 21.76 -41.91 -9.94
N ALA A 17 22.02 -40.74 -9.36
CA ALA A 17 21.01 -40.03 -8.58
C ALA A 17 19.92 -39.47 -9.51
N LEU A 18 18.66 -39.87 -9.29
CA LEU A 18 17.54 -39.10 -9.81
C LEU A 18 17.51 -37.75 -9.09
N SER A 19 17.71 -36.67 -9.85
CA SER A 19 17.38 -35.32 -9.42
C SER A 19 15.85 -35.16 -9.35
N VAL A 20 15.27 -35.61 -8.25
CA VAL A 20 13.91 -35.19 -7.85
C VAL A 20 14.00 -33.72 -7.47
N VAL A 21 13.65 -32.85 -8.42
CA VAL A 21 13.42 -31.44 -8.17
C VAL A 21 12.31 -31.35 -7.13
N HIS A 22 12.67 -30.97 -5.91
CA HIS A 22 11.69 -30.65 -4.89
C HIS A 22 11.08 -29.29 -5.25
N GLY A 23 9.99 -29.32 -5.99
CA GLY A 23 9.07 -28.19 -6.02
C GLY A 23 8.63 -27.90 -4.59
N VAL A 24 8.70 -26.63 -4.20
CA VAL A 24 8.14 -26.17 -2.93
C VAL A 24 6.63 -26.22 -3.09
N LEU A 25 5.98 -27.20 -2.46
CA LEU A 25 4.53 -27.18 -2.33
C LEU A 25 4.17 -26.08 -1.32
N ALA A 26 3.51 -25.03 -1.80
CA ALA A 26 2.68 -24.19 -0.95
C ALA A 26 1.60 -25.04 -0.27
N GLY A 27 0.98 -24.52 0.79
CA GLY A 27 -0.17 -25.20 1.39
C GLY A 27 -1.33 -25.25 0.39
N GLU A 28 -2.11 -26.33 0.44
CA GLU A 28 -3.31 -26.46 -0.38
C GLU A 28 -4.30 -25.35 -0.02
N VAL A 29 -4.61 -24.46 -0.96
CA VAL A 29 -5.64 -23.42 -0.79
C VAL A 29 -6.99 -24.13 -0.70
N THR A 30 -7.73 -23.87 0.38
CA THR A 30 -9.02 -24.53 0.64
C THR A 30 -10.12 -23.51 0.86
N PHE A 31 -11.35 -23.87 0.49
CA PHE A 31 -12.50 -22.97 0.54
C PHE A 31 -13.68 -23.61 1.29
N LYS A 32 -14.34 -22.80 2.11
CA LYS A 32 -15.59 -23.09 2.80
C LYS A 32 -16.75 -22.51 2.01
N ARG A 33 -17.61 -23.38 1.51
CA ARG A 33 -18.80 -23.01 0.75
C ARG A 33 -19.94 -22.54 1.67
N VAL A 34 -20.48 -21.34 1.40
CA VAL A 34 -21.67 -20.76 2.03
C VAL A 34 -22.70 -20.45 0.94
N SER A 35 -24.00 -20.51 1.25
CA SER A 35 -25.06 -20.19 0.27
C SER A 35 -26.16 -19.31 0.86
N LEU A 36 -26.47 -18.21 0.18
CA LEU A 36 -27.48 -17.22 0.57
C LEU A 36 -28.74 -17.39 -0.28
N LYS A 37 -29.89 -17.50 0.38
CA LYS A 37 -31.20 -17.75 -0.27
C LYS A 37 -31.84 -16.44 -0.76
N THR A 38 -31.97 -16.31 -2.08
CA THR A 38 -32.71 -15.20 -2.71
C THR A 38 -34.21 -15.45 -2.77
N VAL A 39 -35.00 -14.42 -3.07
CA VAL A 39 -36.43 -14.57 -3.42
C VAL A 39 -36.60 -14.91 -4.91
N ALA A 40 -37.67 -15.63 -5.25
CA ALA A 40 -37.94 -16.12 -6.62
C ALA A 40 -38.44 -15.03 -7.61
N GLU A 41 -38.26 -13.76 -7.30
CA GLU A 41 -38.82 -12.61 -8.03
C GLU A 41 -37.78 -11.82 -8.84
N THR A 42 -36.49 -12.10 -8.65
CA THR A 42 -35.37 -11.36 -9.24
C THR A 42 -34.69 -12.15 -10.36
N ASN A 43 -34.58 -11.56 -11.55
CA ASN A 43 -33.56 -12.00 -12.51
C ASN A 43 -32.18 -11.47 -12.04
N MET A 44 -31.12 -12.21 -12.34
CA MET A 44 -29.77 -11.92 -11.85
C MET A 44 -28.70 -12.26 -12.90
N GLY A 45 -28.16 -11.24 -13.56
CA GLY A 45 -26.97 -11.35 -14.40
C GLY A 45 -25.70 -11.46 -13.55
N HIS A 46 -25.46 -10.46 -12.71
CA HIS A 46 -24.24 -10.25 -11.92
C HIS A 46 -24.47 -10.37 -10.40
N VAL A 47 -23.40 -10.52 -9.61
CA VAL A 47 -23.41 -10.46 -8.13
C VAL A 47 -22.37 -9.46 -7.57
N PRO A 48 -22.55 -8.13 -7.75
CA PRO A 48 -21.63 -7.12 -7.23
C PRO A 48 -21.37 -7.26 -5.72
N VAL A 49 -20.13 -7.04 -5.30
CA VAL A 49 -19.70 -7.03 -3.89
C VAL A 49 -19.09 -5.67 -3.57
N VAL A 50 -19.68 -4.93 -2.64
CA VAL A 50 -19.36 -3.53 -2.35
C VAL A 50 -19.96 -3.10 -1.01
N ASP A 51 -19.29 -2.24 -0.24
CA ASP A 51 -19.91 -1.57 0.92
C ASP A 51 -20.98 -0.60 0.38
N ILE A 52 -22.24 -1.05 0.35
CA ILE A 52 -23.35 -0.32 -0.29
C ILE A 52 -24.06 0.60 0.71
N ASN A 53 -23.86 0.33 2.00
CA ASN A 53 -24.58 0.95 3.10
C ASN A 53 -23.72 1.97 3.89
N GLY A 54 -22.40 1.92 3.74
CA GLY A 54 -21.42 2.85 4.31
C GLY A 54 -20.82 2.43 5.66
N ASP A 55 -21.01 1.18 6.11
CA ASP A 55 -20.56 0.71 7.43
C ASP A 55 -19.11 0.21 7.48
N GLY A 56 -18.45 0.09 6.34
CA GLY A 56 -17.08 -0.41 6.19
C GLY A 56 -16.95 -1.92 6.05
N VAL A 57 -18.03 -2.66 5.84
CA VAL A 57 -18.06 -4.09 5.49
C VAL A 57 -18.64 -4.23 4.07
N VAL A 58 -18.16 -5.20 3.30
CA VAL A 58 -18.70 -5.43 1.95
C VAL A 58 -20.06 -6.13 2.00
N ASP A 59 -21.01 -5.59 1.24
CA ASP A 59 -22.33 -6.15 1.02
C ASP A 59 -22.40 -6.90 -0.32
N ILE A 60 -23.35 -7.82 -0.46
CA ILE A 60 -23.54 -8.57 -1.72
C ILE A 60 -24.86 -8.18 -2.37
N VAL A 61 -24.80 -7.67 -3.60
CA VAL A 61 -25.97 -7.38 -4.43
C VAL A 61 -26.38 -8.64 -5.21
N ALA A 62 -27.67 -8.95 -5.21
CA ALA A 62 -28.22 -10.15 -5.81
C ALA A 62 -29.51 -9.83 -6.59
N GLY A 63 -29.34 -9.16 -7.74
CA GLY A 63 -30.47 -8.57 -8.47
C GLY A 63 -31.10 -7.45 -7.63
N LEU A 64 -32.43 -7.38 -7.57
CA LEU A 64 -33.14 -6.29 -6.88
C LEU A 64 -33.20 -6.44 -5.33
N GLN A 65 -32.22 -7.12 -4.74
CA GLN A 65 -32.02 -7.27 -3.30
C GLN A 65 -30.51 -7.21 -2.98
N TRP A 66 -30.14 -6.85 -1.75
CA TRP A 66 -28.76 -6.93 -1.26
C TRP A 66 -28.70 -7.62 0.10
N PHE A 67 -27.51 -8.06 0.50
CA PHE A 67 -27.24 -8.78 1.74
C PHE A 67 -26.17 -8.04 2.57
N GLU A 68 -26.55 -7.61 3.77
CA GLU A 68 -25.76 -6.82 4.74
C GLU A 68 -24.61 -7.62 5.35
N GLY A 69 -23.37 -7.31 4.99
CA GLY A 69 -22.18 -7.96 5.54
C GLY A 69 -21.99 -7.65 7.04
N PRO A 70 -21.36 -8.54 7.83
CA PRO A 70 -21.16 -9.98 7.62
C PRO A 70 -22.40 -10.80 8.04
N SER A 71 -23.52 -10.14 8.37
CA SER A 71 -24.74 -10.79 8.87
C SER A 71 -25.52 -11.57 7.80
N TRP A 72 -25.26 -11.23 6.53
CA TRP A 72 -25.99 -11.61 5.33
C TRP A 72 -27.50 -11.39 5.46
N LYS A 73 -27.89 -10.34 6.19
CA LYS A 73 -29.29 -9.93 6.35
C LYS A 73 -29.76 -9.28 5.05
N ARG A 74 -30.84 -9.82 4.49
CA ARG A 74 -31.38 -9.40 3.18
C ARG A 74 -32.22 -8.12 3.28
N HIS A 75 -31.96 -7.20 2.36
CA HIS A 75 -32.71 -5.96 2.15
C HIS A 75 -33.24 -5.87 0.70
N PRO A 76 -34.40 -5.26 0.46
CA PRO A 76 -34.85 -4.95 -0.90
C PRO A 76 -34.10 -3.73 -1.45
N LEU A 77 -33.66 -3.79 -2.71
CA LEU A 77 -33.17 -2.61 -3.45
C LEU A 77 -34.33 -1.90 -4.17
N TYR A 78 -35.26 -2.69 -4.72
CA TYR A 78 -36.43 -2.22 -5.45
C TYR A 78 -37.71 -2.90 -4.93
N PRO A 79 -38.92 -2.33 -5.11
CA PRO A 79 -40.13 -2.89 -4.51
C PRO A 79 -40.44 -4.29 -5.07
N PRO A 80 -40.82 -5.26 -4.22
CA PRO A 80 -41.22 -6.58 -4.67
C PRO A 80 -42.46 -6.49 -5.57
N ALA A 81 -42.47 -7.29 -6.63
CA ALA A 81 -43.47 -7.22 -7.68
C ALA A 81 -44.25 -8.54 -7.76
N SER A 82 -45.59 -8.44 -7.78
CA SER A 82 -46.49 -9.60 -7.86
C SER A 82 -46.32 -10.47 -9.12
N LYS A 83 -45.53 -9.98 -10.08
CA LYS A 83 -44.94 -10.75 -11.17
C LYS A 83 -43.44 -10.40 -11.23
N PRO A 84 -42.54 -11.38 -11.40
CA PRO A 84 -41.11 -11.11 -11.47
C PRO A 84 -40.77 -10.14 -12.60
N THR A 85 -39.83 -9.25 -12.33
CA THR A 85 -39.60 -8.04 -13.13
C THR A 85 -38.91 -8.35 -14.47
N ASP A 86 -39.05 -7.42 -15.42
CA ASP A 86 -38.26 -7.39 -16.66
C ASP A 86 -36.88 -6.73 -16.47
N ILE A 87 -36.51 -6.36 -15.25
CA ILE A 87 -35.23 -5.72 -14.91
C ILE A 87 -34.21 -6.80 -14.54
N ASP A 88 -32.99 -6.65 -15.05
CA ASP A 88 -31.86 -7.50 -14.72
C ASP A 88 -30.62 -6.63 -14.45
N ILE A 89 -29.91 -6.93 -13.38
CA ILE A 89 -28.60 -6.35 -13.11
C ILE A 89 -27.60 -7.18 -13.91
N GLY A 90 -27.26 -6.71 -15.12
CA GLY A 90 -26.22 -7.29 -15.99
C GLY A 90 -24.82 -7.11 -15.39
N PHE A 91 -23.75 -7.41 -16.15
CA PHE A 91 -22.39 -7.12 -15.68
C PHE A 91 -22.20 -5.60 -15.56
N THR A 92 -22.44 -5.11 -14.35
CA THR A 92 -22.19 -3.74 -13.91
C THR A 92 -21.10 -3.75 -12.86
N VAL A 93 -20.16 -2.84 -12.98
CA VAL A 93 -19.35 -2.40 -11.85
C VAL A 93 -20.17 -1.35 -11.08
N PRO A 94 -20.20 -1.33 -9.74
CA PRO A 94 -20.75 -0.22 -8.97
C PRO A 94 -19.95 1.07 -9.25
N TYR A 95 -20.63 2.19 -9.47
CA TYR A 95 -19.98 3.46 -9.82
C TYR A 95 -20.79 4.65 -9.31
N ASP A 96 -20.13 5.72 -8.88
CA ASP A 96 -20.75 6.98 -8.46
C ASP A 96 -21.19 7.78 -9.70
N LEU A 97 -22.41 7.54 -10.19
CA LEU A 97 -22.85 8.03 -11.49
C LEU A 97 -23.22 9.51 -11.44
N ASP A 98 -23.72 9.99 -10.30
CA ASP A 98 -24.21 11.35 -10.12
C ASP A 98 -23.31 12.28 -9.29
N ARG A 99 -22.25 11.73 -8.68
CA ARG A 99 -21.19 12.44 -7.95
C ARG A 99 -21.63 12.96 -6.58
N ASP A 100 -22.61 12.33 -5.95
CA ASP A 100 -22.93 12.54 -4.53
C ASP A 100 -22.03 11.73 -3.56
N GLY A 101 -21.30 10.74 -4.08
CA GLY A 101 -20.23 10.01 -3.38
C GLY A 101 -20.60 8.60 -2.94
N ASP A 102 -21.85 8.18 -3.19
CA ASP A 102 -22.31 6.81 -2.97
C ASP A 102 -22.27 6.00 -4.29
N LEU A 103 -22.16 4.68 -4.19
CA LEU A 103 -22.00 3.83 -5.38
C LEU A 103 -23.35 3.34 -5.91
N ASP A 104 -23.64 3.70 -7.16
CA ASP A 104 -24.83 3.31 -7.91
C ASP A 104 -24.65 2.01 -8.69
N LEU A 105 -25.75 1.48 -9.22
CA LEU A 105 -25.75 0.27 -10.06
C LEU A 105 -26.42 0.50 -11.40
N THR A 106 -25.76 0.14 -12.50
CA THR A 106 -26.46 0.04 -13.79
C THR A 106 -27.24 -1.27 -13.89
N ALA A 107 -28.34 -1.22 -14.62
CA ALA A 107 -29.15 -2.39 -14.93
C ALA A 107 -29.79 -2.22 -16.31
N HIS A 108 -30.30 -3.30 -16.87
CA HIS A 108 -31.08 -3.23 -18.10
C HIS A 108 -32.49 -3.74 -17.87
N ARG A 109 -33.45 -3.25 -18.65
CA ARG A 109 -34.84 -3.70 -18.60
C ARG A 109 -35.31 -4.14 -19.96
N ARG A 110 -35.87 -5.35 -20.03
CA ARG A 110 -36.48 -5.86 -21.24
C ARG A 110 -37.73 -5.06 -21.59
N SER A 111 -37.84 -4.61 -22.84
CA SER A 111 -39.07 -3.96 -23.31
C SER A 111 -40.16 -5.00 -23.59
N SER A 112 -41.37 -4.71 -23.09
CA SER A 112 -42.59 -5.46 -23.37
C SER A 112 -43.07 -5.26 -24.82
N ASP A 113 -42.78 -4.09 -25.39
CA ASP A 113 -43.45 -3.57 -26.59
C ASP A 113 -42.58 -3.75 -27.85
N ASP A 114 -41.26 -3.62 -27.71
CA ASP A 114 -40.29 -3.89 -28.78
C ASP A 114 -39.02 -4.54 -28.21
N ARG A 115 -38.89 -5.86 -28.41
CA ARG A 115 -37.71 -6.66 -28.03
C ARG A 115 -36.39 -6.22 -28.70
N ARG A 116 -36.41 -5.19 -29.55
CA ARG A 116 -35.22 -4.60 -30.19
C ARG A 116 -34.72 -3.33 -29.48
N LYS A 117 -35.45 -2.85 -28.47
CA LYS A 117 -35.22 -1.60 -27.72
C LYS A 117 -35.35 -1.88 -26.22
N ASN A 118 -34.33 -2.49 -25.63
CA ASN A 118 -34.27 -2.63 -24.19
C ASN A 118 -33.85 -1.30 -23.54
N GLU A 119 -34.25 -1.11 -22.29
CA GLU A 119 -33.82 0.02 -21.47
C GLU A 119 -32.42 -0.28 -20.94
N LEU A 120 -31.48 0.65 -21.08
CA LEU A 120 -30.34 0.77 -20.17
C LEU A 120 -30.70 1.87 -19.15
N LEU A 121 -30.45 1.59 -17.88
CA LEU A 121 -30.89 2.42 -16.76
C LEU A 121 -29.91 2.29 -15.58
N TRP A 122 -30.06 3.13 -14.56
CA TRP A 122 -29.34 2.99 -13.30
C TRP A 122 -30.25 3.15 -12.10
N PHE A 123 -29.79 2.64 -10.96
CA PHE A 123 -30.42 2.79 -9.66
C PHE A 123 -29.55 3.69 -8.77
N GLU A 124 -30.13 4.79 -8.30
CA GLU A 124 -29.56 5.75 -7.35
C GLU A 124 -29.49 5.14 -5.96
N ASN A 125 -28.30 5.09 -5.37
CA ASN A 125 -28.13 4.76 -3.97
C ASN A 125 -28.67 5.93 -3.11
N PRO A 126 -29.65 5.71 -2.20
CA PRO A 126 -30.19 6.78 -1.35
C PRO A 126 -29.21 7.27 -0.26
N GLY A 127 -28.01 6.68 -0.20
CA GLY A 127 -26.91 7.06 0.67
C GLY A 127 -27.00 6.53 2.11
N PRO A 128 -25.92 6.64 2.92
CA PRO A 128 -25.82 6.02 4.23
C PRO A 128 -26.80 6.58 5.29
N PRO A 129 -27.53 5.72 6.01
CA PRO A 129 -27.62 4.27 5.82
C PRO A 129 -28.52 3.93 4.63
N SER A 130 -28.05 3.11 3.67
CA SER A 130 -28.76 2.77 2.43
C SER A 130 -30.02 1.91 2.70
N THR A 131 -31.04 2.57 3.25
CA THR A 131 -32.21 1.97 3.91
C THR A 131 -33.47 2.49 3.25
N GLY A 132 -33.76 1.94 2.07
CA GLY A 132 -34.90 2.38 1.28
C GLY A 132 -34.99 1.69 -0.05
N ILE A 133 -35.90 2.20 -0.87
CA ILE A 133 -36.03 1.82 -2.26
C ILE A 133 -35.19 2.77 -3.10
N TRP A 134 -34.33 2.22 -3.95
CA TRP A 134 -33.44 2.99 -4.82
C TRP A 134 -34.23 3.62 -5.97
N THR A 135 -33.96 4.89 -6.28
CA THR A 135 -34.61 5.59 -7.39
C THR A 135 -34.09 5.05 -8.72
N ARG A 136 -34.94 4.95 -9.73
CA ARG A 136 -34.56 4.42 -11.05
C ARG A 136 -34.48 5.53 -12.08
N HIS A 137 -33.31 5.73 -12.67
CA HIS A 137 -33.02 6.76 -13.67
C HIS A 137 -32.73 6.14 -15.04
N HIS A 138 -33.03 6.88 -16.11
CA HIS A 138 -32.94 6.38 -17.48
C HIS A 138 -31.60 6.74 -18.15
N ILE A 139 -31.01 5.80 -18.91
CA ILE A 139 -29.81 6.05 -19.71
C ILE A 139 -30.17 6.11 -21.20
N THR A 140 -30.73 5.03 -21.75
CA THR A 140 -31.23 5.01 -23.14
C THR A 140 -32.19 3.85 -23.42
N TRP A 141 -33.02 3.98 -24.47
CA TRP A 141 -33.79 2.88 -25.08
C TRP A 141 -33.10 2.27 -26.32
N ASP A 142 -31.92 2.77 -26.72
CA ASP A 142 -31.22 2.29 -27.91
C ASP A 142 -30.26 1.11 -27.63
N THR A 143 -30.51 0.26 -26.64
CA THR A 143 -29.82 -1.03 -26.49
C THR A 143 -30.71 -2.21 -26.91
N ARG A 144 -30.14 -3.40 -27.06
CA ARG A 144 -30.88 -4.66 -27.18
C ARG A 144 -30.36 -5.70 -26.20
N TRP A 145 -29.06 -5.94 -26.14
CA TRP A 145 -28.48 -6.88 -25.18
C TRP A 145 -27.12 -6.36 -24.69
N PRO A 146 -27.12 -5.31 -23.83
CA PRO A 146 -25.91 -4.84 -23.18
C PRO A 146 -25.45 -5.93 -22.20
N GLU A 147 -24.29 -6.52 -22.44
CA GLU A 147 -23.77 -7.64 -21.66
C GLU A 147 -22.76 -7.12 -20.62
N ILE A 148 -21.66 -6.48 -21.05
CA ILE A 148 -20.60 -5.94 -20.18
C ILE A 148 -20.54 -4.41 -20.24
N ILE A 149 -20.47 -3.79 -19.06
CA ILE A 149 -20.30 -2.34 -18.85
C ILE A 149 -19.06 -2.09 -17.98
N VAL A 150 -18.19 -1.18 -18.41
CA VAL A 150 -16.99 -0.72 -17.70
C VAL A 150 -16.97 0.80 -17.66
N PHE A 151 -16.56 1.38 -16.54
CA PHE A 151 -16.37 2.83 -16.38
C PHE A 151 -14.88 3.16 -16.37
N VAL A 152 -14.44 3.98 -17.32
CA VAL A 152 -13.04 4.41 -17.44
C VAL A 152 -12.90 5.66 -18.30
N ASP A 153 -11.92 6.52 -17.97
CA ASP A 153 -11.42 7.64 -18.80
C ASP A 153 -10.78 7.10 -20.08
N ILE A 154 -11.63 6.60 -20.98
CA ILE A 154 -11.26 6.00 -22.26
C ILE A 154 -10.75 7.07 -23.23
N ASP A 155 -11.20 8.33 -23.06
CA ASP A 155 -10.82 9.43 -23.91
C ASP A 155 -9.70 10.35 -23.38
N GLY A 156 -9.28 10.15 -22.13
CA GLY A 156 -8.10 10.77 -21.53
C GLY A 156 -8.30 12.25 -21.18
N ASP A 157 -9.54 12.68 -20.95
CA ASP A 157 -9.88 14.06 -20.58
C ASP A 157 -10.12 14.25 -19.07
N GLY A 158 -9.87 13.21 -18.26
CA GLY A 158 -9.87 13.24 -16.80
C GLY A 158 -11.23 12.93 -16.17
N ARG A 159 -12.19 12.41 -16.94
CA ARG A 159 -13.48 11.91 -16.47
C ARG A 159 -13.70 10.52 -17.06
N ASP A 160 -14.36 9.64 -16.30
CA ASP A 160 -14.69 8.32 -16.85
C ASP A 160 -15.92 8.39 -17.76
N GLU A 161 -15.85 7.67 -18.88
CA GLU A 161 -16.99 7.34 -19.72
C GLU A 161 -17.49 5.91 -19.41
N MET A 162 -18.75 5.64 -19.75
CA MET A 162 -19.31 4.30 -19.66
C MET A 162 -19.13 3.56 -20.99
N VAL A 163 -18.18 2.62 -21.04
CA VAL A 163 -17.96 1.72 -22.17
C VAL A 163 -18.91 0.53 -22.04
N CYS A 164 -19.74 0.29 -23.05
CA CYS A 164 -20.75 -0.77 -23.03
C CYS A 164 -20.68 -1.62 -24.31
N SER A 165 -20.67 -2.94 -24.12
CA SER A 165 -20.77 -3.94 -25.18
C SER A 165 -22.22 -4.41 -25.34
N ASP A 166 -22.82 -4.17 -26.51
CA ASP A 166 -24.12 -4.73 -26.88
C ASP A 166 -23.95 -5.76 -27.99
N VAL A 167 -24.15 -7.03 -27.63
CA VAL A 167 -23.79 -8.20 -28.42
C VAL A 167 -24.72 -8.43 -29.64
N CYS A 168 -25.61 -7.46 -29.92
CA CYS A 168 -26.56 -7.51 -31.02
C CYS A 168 -26.07 -6.77 -32.29
N PRO A 169 -26.32 -7.31 -33.50
CA PRO A 169 -25.90 -6.68 -34.74
C PRO A 169 -26.40 -5.24 -34.89
N GLY A 170 -25.49 -4.31 -35.17
CA GLY A 170 -25.79 -2.88 -35.33
C GLY A 170 -25.76 -2.06 -34.04
N LYS A 171 -25.60 -2.69 -32.87
CA LYS A 171 -25.44 -2.01 -31.58
C LYS A 171 -23.97 -1.90 -31.21
N GLY A 172 -23.31 -3.05 -31.02
CA GLY A 172 -21.86 -3.18 -30.85
C GLY A 172 -21.31 -2.47 -29.61
N ILE A 173 -20.06 -2.04 -29.70
CA ILE A 173 -19.34 -1.37 -28.61
C ILE A 173 -19.56 0.14 -28.70
N ARG A 174 -19.97 0.75 -27.60
CA ARG A 174 -20.31 2.17 -27.50
C ARG A 174 -19.70 2.80 -26.25
N ILE A 175 -19.30 4.05 -26.37
CA ILE A 175 -18.80 4.88 -25.28
C ILE A 175 -19.88 5.92 -24.99
N TYR A 176 -20.49 5.88 -23.82
CA TYR A 176 -21.50 6.83 -23.38
C TYR A 176 -20.86 7.90 -22.48
N GLU A 177 -21.15 9.16 -22.75
CA GLU A 177 -20.76 10.29 -21.89
C GLU A 177 -21.66 10.32 -20.65
N ILE A 178 -21.08 10.36 -19.45
CA ILE A 178 -21.84 10.55 -18.21
C ILE A 178 -22.30 12.03 -18.15
N PRO A 179 -23.62 12.33 -18.18
CA PRO A 179 -24.12 13.69 -18.15
C PRO A 179 -23.71 14.45 -16.89
N LYS A 180 -23.72 15.78 -16.94
CA LYS A 180 -23.49 16.61 -15.75
C LYS A 180 -24.61 16.50 -14.71
N GLU A 181 -25.83 16.22 -15.17
CA GLU A 181 -27.07 16.16 -14.37
C GLU A 181 -27.78 14.82 -14.63
N PRO A 182 -27.16 13.66 -14.34
CA PRO A 182 -27.61 12.36 -14.81
C PRO A 182 -28.97 11.95 -14.24
N LYS A 183 -29.32 12.44 -13.04
CA LYS A 183 -30.64 12.22 -12.41
C LYS A 183 -31.81 12.76 -13.27
N THR A 184 -31.57 13.75 -14.15
CA THR A 184 -32.58 14.39 -15.01
C THR A 184 -32.39 14.16 -16.52
N ALA A 185 -31.32 13.47 -16.92
CA ALA A 185 -31.03 13.19 -18.33
C ALA A 185 -32.08 12.26 -18.95
N SER A 186 -32.52 12.56 -20.18
CA SER A 186 -33.56 11.78 -20.88
C SER A 186 -33.02 10.80 -21.92
N ASN A 187 -31.79 10.99 -22.40
CA ASN A 187 -30.95 10.01 -23.09
C ASN A 187 -29.49 10.47 -22.91
N TRP A 188 -28.56 9.54 -22.71
CA TRP A 188 -27.12 9.85 -22.65
C TRP A 188 -26.51 9.91 -24.07
N SER A 189 -25.60 10.85 -24.29
CA SER A 189 -24.80 10.94 -25.52
C SER A 189 -23.88 9.72 -25.63
N TRP A 190 -23.63 9.25 -26.85
CA TRP A 190 -22.66 8.17 -27.08
C TRP A 190 -21.98 8.24 -28.45
N THR A 191 -20.80 7.62 -28.53
CA THR A 191 -20.06 7.40 -29.79
C THR A 191 -19.82 5.90 -30.02
N PRO A 192 -19.90 5.41 -31.28
CA PRO A 192 -19.63 4.01 -31.59
C PRO A 192 -18.12 3.75 -31.72
N VAL A 193 -17.67 2.63 -31.17
CA VAL A 193 -16.34 2.04 -31.45
C VAL A 193 -16.47 1.10 -32.65
N ASP A 194 -17.38 0.14 -32.58
CA ASP A 194 -17.72 -0.79 -33.65
C ASP A 194 -19.19 -1.24 -33.54
N LYS A 195 -19.80 -1.74 -34.63
CA LYS A 195 -21.22 -2.13 -34.71
C LYS A 195 -21.44 -3.64 -34.87
N SER A 196 -20.37 -4.42 -34.83
CA SER A 196 -20.38 -5.88 -34.90
C SER A 196 -20.94 -6.48 -33.60
N PRO A 197 -21.58 -7.65 -33.66
CA PRO A 197 -22.11 -8.36 -32.49
C PRO A 197 -21.00 -9.09 -31.70
N LEU A 198 -19.93 -8.37 -31.35
CA LEU A 198 -18.84 -8.94 -30.56
C LEU A 198 -19.28 -9.16 -29.12
N HIS A 199 -18.69 -10.15 -28.47
CA HIS A 199 -18.96 -10.54 -27.09
C HIS A 199 -17.65 -10.44 -26.28
N GLY A 200 -17.75 -10.13 -24.99
CA GLY A 200 -16.58 -9.83 -24.17
C GLY A 200 -16.08 -8.39 -24.32
N LEU A 201 -15.32 -7.94 -23.32
CA LEU A 201 -14.73 -6.60 -23.27
C LEU A 201 -13.47 -6.65 -22.40
N GLY A 202 -12.39 -6.01 -22.85
CA GLY A 202 -11.15 -5.74 -22.12
C GLY A 202 -10.59 -4.38 -22.54
N ILE A 203 -9.81 -3.72 -21.67
CA ILE A 203 -9.33 -2.34 -21.87
C ILE A 203 -7.88 -2.22 -21.35
N GLY A 204 -6.97 -1.67 -22.16
CA GLY A 204 -5.54 -1.50 -21.83
C GLY A 204 -4.75 -0.73 -22.91
N ASP A 205 -3.51 -0.32 -22.64
CA ASP A 205 -2.60 0.38 -23.57
C ASP A 205 -1.72 -0.62 -24.36
N LEU A 206 -2.36 -1.47 -25.18
CA LEU A 206 -1.72 -2.63 -25.83
C LEU A 206 -0.54 -2.31 -26.76
N ASN A 207 -0.38 -1.05 -27.17
CA ASN A 207 0.70 -0.59 -28.05
C ASN A 207 1.66 0.40 -27.34
N GLU A 208 1.61 0.50 -26.01
CA GLU A 208 2.38 1.45 -25.20
C GLU A 208 2.29 2.90 -25.73
N ASP A 209 1.14 3.30 -26.27
CA ASP A 209 0.95 4.60 -26.89
C ASP A 209 0.53 5.73 -25.93
N GLY A 210 0.13 5.35 -24.72
CA GLY A 210 -0.38 6.21 -23.66
C GLY A 210 -1.89 6.43 -23.77
N ARG A 211 -2.61 5.61 -24.54
CA ARG A 211 -4.07 5.67 -24.72
C ARG A 211 -4.66 4.29 -24.49
N LEU A 212 -5.77 4.25 -23.77
CA LEU A 212 -6.51 3.01 -23.58
C LEU A 212 -7.21 2.59 -24.88
N ASP A 213 -6.91 1.37 -25.28
CA ASP A 213 -7.52 0.61 -26.37
C ASP A 213 -8.61 -0.32 -25.85
N ILE A 214 -9.40 -0.90 -26.75
CA ILE A 214 -10.48 -1.84 -26.41
C ILE A 214 -10.25 -3.18 -27.12
N VAL A 215 -10.46 -4.29 -26.42
CA VAL A 215 -10.52 -5.64 -26.98
C VAL A 215 -11.91 -6.24 -26.80
N SER A 216 -12.39 -6.97 -27.80
CA SER A 216 -13.64 -7.72 -27.75
C SER A 216 -13.59 -8.87 -28.76
N ASP A 217 -13.98 -10.09 -28.37
CA ASP A 217 -13.55 -11.33 -29.03
C ASP A 217 -12.04 -11.29 -29.36
N PHE A 218 -11.65 -11.74 -30.55
CA PHE A 218 -10.28 -11.66 -31.07
C PHE A 218 -10.10 -10.42 -31.97
N VAL A 219 -10.56 -9.26 -31.48
CA VAL A 219 -10.49 -7.98 -32.18
C VAL A 219 -9.95 -6.91 -31.24
N TRP A 220 -8.89 -6.23 -31.68
CA TRP A 220 -8.32 -5.07 -31.00
C TRP A 220 -8.75 -3.79 -31.71
N PHE A 221 -9.24 -2.83 -30.94
CA PHE A 221 -9.61 -1.49 -31.38
C PHE A 221 -8.60 -0.49 -30.83
N GLU A 222 -7.63 -0.15 -31.67
CA GLU A 222 -6.58 0.81 -31.36
C GLU A 222 -7.12 2.25 -31.44
N ARG A 223 -6.93 3.01 -30.37
CA ARG A 223 -7.35 4.40 -30.26
C ARG A 223 -6.29 5.32 -30.86
N ARG A 224 -6.54 5.85 -32.06
CA ARG A 224 -5.61 6.80 -32.70
C ARG A 224 -5.74 8.23 -32.17
N GLU A 225 -6.95 8.64 -31.86
CA GLU A 225 -7.30 9.96 -31.31
C GLU A 225 -8.73 9.89 -30.71
N ARG A 226 -9.23 10.98 -30.12
CA ARG A 226 -10.59 11.02 -29.54
C ARG A 226 -11.65 10.64 -30.59
N GLY A 227 -12.42 9.59 -30.30
CA GLY A 227 -13.48 9.09 -31.17
C GLY A 227 -13.04 8.42 -32.48
N LYS A 228 -11.74 8.14 -32.69
CA LYS A 228 -11.25 7.42 -33.89
C LYS A 228 -10.51 6.15 -33.54
N TRP A 229 -11.11 5.04 -33.97
CA TRP A 229 -10.71 3.68 -33.67
C TRP A 229 -10.22 2.97 -34.94
N VAL A 230 -9.12 2.23 -34.84
CA VAL A 230 -8.58 1.38 -35.91
C VAL A 230 -8.73 -0.07 -35.48
N ARG A 231 -9.40 -0.86 -36.32
CA ARG A 231 -9.71 -2.26 -36.03
C ARG A 231 -8.62 -3.19 -36.54
N HIS A 232 -8.02 -3.95 -35.63
CA HIS A 232 -7.07 -5.02 -35.89
C HIS A 232 -7.69 -6.38 -35.58
N SER A 233 -7.32 -7.40 -36.36
CA SER A 233 -7.70 -8.78 -36.07
C SER A 233 -6.59 -9.45 -35.27
N LEU A 234 -6.93 -10.04 -34.12
CA LEU A 234 -6.00 -10.81 -33.32
C LEU A 234 -5.94 -12.27 -33.79
N PRO A 235 -4.86 -13.01 -33.51
CA PRO A 235 -4.82 -14.46 -33.74
C PRO A 235 -5.93 -15.16 -32.96
N SER A 236 -6.69 -16.03 -33.62
CA SER A 236 -7.83 -16.72 -33.01
C SER A 236 -7.83 -18.22 -33.33
N PRO A 237 -8.38 -19.07 -32.44
CA PRO A 237 -8.54 -20.49 -32.73
C PRO A 237 -9.52 -20.68 -33.90
N GLY A 238 -9.31 -21.74 -34.69
CA GLY A 238 -10.05 -21.94 -35.96
C GLY A 238 -11.58 -21.99 -35.84
N SER A 239 -12.13 -22.31 -34.67
CA SER A 239 -13.58 -22.28 -34.41
C SER A 239 -14.14 -20.89 -34.11
N ALA A 240 -13.35 -19.92 -33.66
CA ALA A 240 -13.82 -18.58 -33.24
C ALA A 240 -14.12 -17.60 -34.41
N ARG A 241 -14.17 -18.09 -35.65
CA ARG A 241 -14.27 -17.27 -36.87
C ARG A 241 -15.60 -16.53 -37.08
N ARG A 242 -16.56 -16.66 -36.16
CA ARG A 242 -17.90 -16.05 -36.28
C ARG A 242 -18.10 -14.82 -35.38
N GLY A 243 -17.15 -14.54 -34.48
CA GLY A 243 -17.38 -13.63 -33.35
C GLY A 243 -18.41 -14.19 -32.38
N HIS A 244 -18.68 -13.46 -31.29
CA HIS A 244 -19.59 -13.89 -30.22
C HIS A 244 -19.11 -15.18 -29.55
N GLU A 245 -17.88 -15.14 -29.01
CA GLU A 245 -17.14 -16.32 -28.53
C GLU A 245 -16.54 -16.13 -27.13
N THR A 246 -16.26 -14.90 -26.68
CA THR A 246 -15.43 -14.65 -25.47
C THR A 246 -16.17 -13.86 -24.39
N MET A 247 -15.81 -14.02 -23.10
CA MET A 247 -16.37 -13.20 -22.01
C MET A 247 -15.46 -12.02 -21.62
N GLN A 248 -15.57 -11.48 -20.41
CA GLN A 248 -14.62 -10.51 -19.84
C GLN A 248 -13.17 -10.92 -20.16
N ILE A 249 -12.42 -9.99 -20.76
CA ILE A 249 -11.03 -10.20 -21.20
C ILE A 249 -10.16 -9.39 -20.26
N GLU A 250 -9.22 -10.05 -19.58
CA GLU A 250 -8.23 -9.34 -18.76
C GLU A 250 -7.05 -8.91 -19.62
N VAL A 251 -6.54 -7.71 -19.35
CA VAL A 251 -5.32 -7.17 -19.95
C VAL A 251 -4.26 -7.11 -18.86
N TYR A 252 -3.22 -7.93 -18.99
CA TYR A 252 -2.25 -8.18 -17.92
C TYR A 252 -0.94 -8.69 -18.52
N ASP A 253 0.20 -8.24 -18.00
CA ASP A 253 1.52 -8.84 -18.25
C ASP A 253 1.51 -10.28 -17.71
N VAL A 254 1.44 -11.33 -18.55
CA VAL A 254 1.27 -12.73 -18.10
C VAL A 254 2.61 -13.45 -17.91
N ASP A 255 3.66 -13.14 -18.67
CA ASP A 255 4.97 -13.79 -18.51
C ASP A 255 6.00 -13.01 -17.67
N GLY A 256 5.72 -11.75 -17.35
CA GLY A 256 6.54 -10.88 -16.51
C GLY A 256 7.57 -10.05 -17.28
N ASP A 257 7.44 -9.90 -18.61
CA ASP A 257 8.37 -9.11 -19.42
C ASP A 257 8.07 -7.59 -19.41
N GLY A 258 6.84 -7.22 -19.04
CA GLY A 258 6.39 -5.85 -18.82
C GLY A 258 5.53 -5.24 -19.94
N ASP A 259 5.13 -6.00 -20.96
CA ASP A 259 4.09 -5.60 -21.90
C ASP A 259 2.66 -6.05 -21.49
N GLU A 260 1.64 -5.67 -22.26
CA GLU A 260 0.24 -6.02 -21.96
C GLU A 260 -0.25 -7.19 -22.83
N ASP A 261 -0.39 -8.37 -22.22
CA ASP A 261 -1.01 -9.55 -22.82
C ASP A 261 -2.54 -9.57 -22.65
N LEU A 262 -3.19 -10.55 -23.30
CA LEU A 262 -4.64 -10.77 -23.19
C LEU A 262 -4.98 -12.17 -22.67
N LEU A 263 -5.81 -12.25 -21.63
CA LEU A 263 -6.41 -13.49 -21.15
C LEU A 263 -7.86 -13.59 -21.63
N ILE A 264 -8.11 -14.46 -22.62
CA ILE A 264 -9.37 -14.57 -23.35
C ILE A 264 -10.08 -15.90 -23.02
N PRO A 265 -11.13 -15.91 -22.18
CA PRO A 265 -11.96 -17.10 -21.93
C PRO A 265 -12.97 -17.32 -23.06
N ARG A 266 -13.41 -18.57 -23.30
CA ARG A 266 -14.47 -18.86 -24.29
C ARG A 266 -15.81 -19.19 -23.68
N ALA A 267 -16.78 -18.34 -24.01
CA ALA A 267 -18.17 -18.43 -23.60
C ALA A 267 -18.97 -19.45 -24.42
N HIS A 268 -18.67 -19.63 -25.72
CA HIS A 268 -19.51 -20.46 -26.61
C HIS A 268 -18.81 -21.72 -27.14
N HIS A 269 -17.62 -22.02 -26.62
CA HIS A 269 -16.81 -23.16 -27.02
C HIS A 269 -15.84 -23.54 -25.90
N TYR A 270 -15.15 -24.67 -26.03
CA TYR A 270 -14.05 -25.09 -25.15
C TYR A 270 -12.84 -24.15 -25.22
N GLY A 271 -12.17 -23.99 -24.08
CA GLY A 271 -10.83 -23.40 -23.95
C GLY A 271 -10.80 -21.98 -23.37
N ALA A 272 -9.63 -21.60 -22.88
CA ALA A 272 -9.23 -20.22 -22.61
C ALA A 272 -7.85 -20.00 -23.23
N TYR A 273 -7.50 -18.75 -23.55
CA TYR A 273 -6.32 -18.43 -24.34
C TYR A 273 -5.53 -17.29 -23.70
N TRP A 274 -4.21 -17.38 -23.79
CA TRP A 274 -3.28 -16.28 -23.52
C TRP A 274 -2.74 -15.81 -24.87
N LEU A 275 -2.84 -14.52 -25.16
CA LEU A 275 -2.17 -13.91 -26.32
C LEU A 275 -0.97 -13.13 -25.79
N GLU A 276 0.19 -13.77 -25.87
CA GLU A 276 1.52 -13.20 -25.61
C GLU A 276 1.75 -12.08 -26.63
N SER A 277 2.04 -10.87 -26.17
CA SER A 277 2.34 -9.71 -26.99
C SER A 277 3.82 -9.73 -27.42
N SER A 278 4.33 -8.62 -27.92
CA SER A 278 5.74 -8.46 -28.29
C SER A 278 6.26 -7.04 -28.04
N GLY A 279 5.54 -6.30 -27.20
CA GLY A 279 5.78 -4.93 -26.80
C GLY A 279 5.66 -3.87 -27.90
N GLY A 280 5.64 -2.63 -27.42
CA GLY A 280 5.84 -1.41 -28.18
C GLY A 280 4.74 -1.02 -29.17
N ARG A 281 5.02 0.04 -29.94
CA ARG A 281 4.06 0.78 -30.79
C ARG A 281 3.37 0.01 -31.91
N LYS A 282 3.73 -1.26 -32.13
CA LYS A 282 3.18 -2.16 -33.15
C LYS A 282 3.34 -3.60 -32.65
N PRO A 283 2.59 -4.01 -31.61
CA PRO A 283 2.70 -5.33 -31.02
C PRO A 283 2.33 -6.40 -32.04
N SER A 284 2.88 -7.60 -31.87
CA SER A 284 2.47 -8.80 -32.58
C SER A 284 2.10 -9.86 -31.57
N PHE A 285 0.89 -10.40 -31.67
CA PHE A 285 0.37 -11.35 -30.69
C PHE A 285 0.62 -12.81 -31.11
N LYS A 286 0.87 -13.68 -30.13
CA LYS A 286 1.10 -15.12 -30.26
C LYS A 286 0.13 -15.88 -29.35
N LEU A 287 -0.68 -16.74 -29.97
CA LEU A 287 -1.77 -17.44 -29.32
C LEU A 287 -1.30 -18.72 -28.59
N HIS A 288 -1.57 -18.81 -27.30
CA HIS A 288 -1.42 -20.02 -26.48
C HIS A 288 -2.78 -20.48 -25.96
N GLU A 289 -3.02 -21.78 -25.92
CA GLU A 289 -4.19 -22.35 -25.24
C GLU A 289 -3.83 -22.66 -23.79
N ILE A 290 -4.59 -22.10 -22.84
CA ILE A 290 -4.44 -22.36 -21.42
C ILE A 290 -4.97 -23.77 -21.13
N LEU A 291 -4.12 -24.60 -20.53
CA LEU A 291 -4.41 -26.00 -20.21
C LEU A 291 -5.03 -26.79 -21.41
N PRO A 292 -4.27 -26.99 -22.51
CA PRO A 292 -4.83 -27.44 -23.79
C PRO A 292 -5.73 -28.67 -23.70
N GLY A 293 -6.95 -28.56 -24.20
CA GLY A 293 -7.97 -29.61 -24.19
C GLY A 293 -8.49 -30.05 -22.82
N LYS A 294 -8.19 -29.34 -21.72
CA LYS A 294 -8.63 -29.67 -20.35
C LYS A 294 -9.70 -28.74 -19.78
N LEU A 295 -9.90 -27.56 -20.37
CA LEU A 295 -10.90 -26.61 -19.91
C LEU A 295 -12.27 -26.89 -20.55
N PRO A 296 -13.38 -26.78 -19.79
CA PRO A 296 -14.72 -27.00 -20.32
C PRO A 296 -15.12 -25.89 -21.30
N SER A 297 -16.26 -26.08 -21.97
CA SER A 297 -16.95 -24.99 -22.65
C SER A 297 -17.76 -24.14 -21.67
N GLN A 298 -18.34 -23.04 -22.17
CA GLN A 298 -19.22 -22.17 -21.40
C GLN A 298 -18.55 -21.49 -20.20
N LEU A 299 -17.31 -21.01 -20.38
CA LEU A 299 -16.62 -20.11 -19.44
C LEU A 299 -17.23 -18.70 -19.51
N HIS A 300 -18.50 -18.60 -19.13
CA HIS A 300 -19.27 -17.35 -19.05
C HIS A 300 -19.01 -16.57 -17.76
N GLY A 301 -18.43 -17.22 -16.76
CA GLY A 301 -18.01 -16.59 -15.51
C GLY A 301 -16.51 -16.81 -15.35
N VAL A 302 -15.76 -15.70 -15.35
CA VAL A 302 -14.37 -15.63 -14.94
C VAL A 302 -14.17 -14.42 -14.05
N ALA A 303 -13.18 -14.49 -13.16
CA ALA A 303 -12.65 -13.35 -12.44
C ALA A 303 -11.17 -13.61 -12.12
N TYR A 304 -10.41 -12.53 -11.89
CA TYR A 304 -8.94 -12.55 -11.82
C TYR A 304 -8.46 -11.93 -10.50
N ALA A 305 -7.60 -12.64 -9.77
CA ALA A 305 -6.98 -12.17 -8.52
C ALA A 305 -5.76 -13.04 -8.18
N ASP A 306 -4.93 -12.56 -7.25
CA ASP A 306 -3.88 -13.34 -6.57
C ASP A 306 -4.54 -14.23 -5.50
N ILE A 307 -4.75 -15.53 -5.81
CA ILE A 307 -5.56 -16.46 -4.99
C ILE A 307 -4.70 -17.15 -3.94
N ASP A 308 -3.49 -17.59 -4.30
CA ASP A 308 -2.58 -18.29 -3.39
C ASP A 308 -1.62 -17.38 -2.61
N GLY A 309 -1.53 -16.11 -3.00
CA GLY A 309 -0.71 -15.08 -2.35
C GLY A 309 0.69 -14.91 -2.95
N ASP A 310 1.03 -15.58 -4.07
CA ASP A 310 2.36 -15.45 -4.69
C ASP A 310 2.61 -14.09 -5.34
N GLY A 311 1.54 -13.41 -5.79
CA GLY A 311 1.57 -12.07 -6.40
C GLY A 311 1.38 -12.00 -7.92
N ASP A 312 1.19 -13.13 -8.60
CA ASP A 312 0.71 -13.19 -9.98
C ASP A 312 -0.85 -13.19 -10.02
N LEU A 313 -1.47 -12.97 -11.18
CA LEU A 313 -2.94 -13.04 -11.32
C LEU A 313 -3.40 -14.43 -11.77
N ASP A 314 -4.14 -15.11 -10.89
CA ASP A 314 -4.83 -16.35 -11.16
C ASP A 314 -6.22 -16.11 -11.77
N ILE A 315 -6.87 -17.21 -12.21
CA ILE A 315 -8.18 -17.16 -12.86
C ILE A 315 -9.18 -18.07 -12.13
N PHE A 316 -10.14 -17.50 -11.41
CA PHE A 316 -11.37 -18.25 -11.06
C PHE A 316 -12.20 -18.43 -12.33
N ALA A 317 -12.57 -19.67 -12.66
CA ALA A 317 -13.30 -19.98 -13.88
C ALA A 317 -14.27 -21.15 -13.69
N GLY A 318 -15.33 -21.17 -14.48
CA GLY A 318 -16.22 -22.32 -14.46
C GLY A 318 -17.35 -22.28 -15.48
N LYS A 319 -17.98 -23.45 -15.61
CA LYS A 319 -19.00 -23.72 -16.60
C LYS A 319 -20.35 -23.09 -16.23
N SER A 320 -20.94 -22.37 -17.18
CA SER A 320 -22.39 -22.12 -17.27
C SER A 320 -23.09 -23.26 -18.02
N ARG A 321 -24.40 -23.46 -17.77
CA ARG A 321 -25.14 -24.62 -18.31
C ARG A 321 -26.37 -24.22 -19.12
N TYR A 322 -26.53 -24.81 -20.31
CA TYR A 322 -27.71 -24.69 -21.19
C TYR A 322 -28.12 -23.25 -21.55
N ARG A 323 -27.18 -22.32 -21.73
CA ARG A 323 -27.54 -20.93 -22.08
C ARG A 323 -27.93 -20.78 -23.56
N HIS A 324 -27.13 -21.33 -24.49
CA HIS A 324 -27.26 -21.03 -25.93
C HIS A 324 -27.25 -22.22 -26.90
N GLY A 325 -27.16 -23.45 -26.40
CA GLY A 325 -27.04 -24.64 -27.27
C GLY A 325 -25.59 -25.00 -27.67
N ASP A 326 -24.62 -24.38 -27.00
CA ASP A 326 -23.17 -24.54 -27.21
C ASP A 326 -22.65 -26.00 -27.11
N PRO A 327 -21.49 -26.32 -27.70
CA PRO A 327 -20.79 -27.59 -27.48
C PRO A 327 -20.59 -27.87 -25.99
N GLY A 328 -20.58 -29.15 -25.60
CA GLY A 328 -20.34 -29.54 -24.21
C GLY A 328 -21.45 -29.19 -23.22
N ASN A 329 -22.65 -28.84 -23.66
CA ASN A 329 -23.80 -28.56 -22.77
C ASN A 329 -24.03 -29.65 -21.71
N ASP A 330 -23.98 -30.92 -22.13
CA ASP A 330 -24.21 -32.08 -21.27
C ASP A 330 -22.97 -32.52 -20.46
N ASP A 331 -21.80 -31.90 -20.67
CA ASP A 331 -20.59 -32.18 -19.90
C ASP A 331 -20.81 -31.89 -18.39
N PRO A 332 -20.04 -32.49 -17.48
CA PRO A 332 -20.14 -32.24 -16.05
C PRO A 332 -20.09 -30.74 -15.68
N LEU A 333 -20.70 -30.40 -14.54
CA LEU A 333 -20.50 -29.08 -13.93
C LEU A 333 -19.08 -28.99 -13.37
N ASP A 334 -18.51 -27.79 -13.44
CA ASP A 334 -17.08 -27.56 -13.20
C ASP A 334 -16.86 -26.11 -12.78
N VAL A 335 -16.45 -25.91 -11.52
CA VAL A 335 -16.02 -24.62 -10.95
C VAL A 335 -14.65 -24.85 -10.30
N PHE A 336 -13.69 -24.00 -10.64
CA PHE A 336 -12.28 -24.20 -10.37
C PHE A 336 -11.54 -22.85 -10.36
N TRP A 337 -10.26 -22.88 -9.99
CA TRP A 337 -9.31 -21.82 -10.33
C TRP A 337 -8.12 -22.36 -11.11
N ILE A 338 -7.41 -21.45 -11.79
CA ILE A 338 -6.20 -21.73 -12.55
C ILE A 338 -5.07 -20.88 -11.98
N GLU A 339 -4.05 -21.53 -11.43
CA GLU A 339 -2.80 -20.95 -10.93
C GLU A 339 -1.91 -20.50 -12.10
N LEU A 340 -1.40 -19.27 -12.06
CA LEU A 340 -0.37 -18.75 -12.98
C LEU A 340 1.02 -18.93 -12.36
N VAL A 341 1.75 -19.96 -12.79
CA VAL A 341 3.09 -20.25 -12.25
C VAL A 341 4.18 -19.73 -13.17
N ARG A 342 4.90 -18.68 -12.73
CA ARG A 342 6.12 -18.17 -13.38
C ARG A 342 7.37 -18.86 -12.83
N SER A 343 8.05 -19.65 -13.68
CA SER A 343 9.28 -20.33 -13.27
C SER A 343 10.39 -20.27 -14.34
N GLY A 344 11.44 -19.50 -14.05
CA GLY A 344 12.63 -19.41 -14.90
C GLY A 344 12.38 -18.79 -16.28
N GLY A 345 11.52 -17.78 -16.37
CA GLY A 345 11.10 -17.17 -17.63
C GLY A 345 10.19 -18.07 -18.47
N ARG A 346 9.30 -18.81 -17.80
CA ARG A 346 8.26 -19.64 -18.42
C ARG A 346 6.97 -19.53 -17.63
N VAL A 347 5.87 -19.38 -18.36
CA VAL A 347 4.49 -19.48 -17.88
C VAL A 347 4.06 -20.94 -17.89
N THR A 348 3.47 -21.39 -16.79
CA THR A 348 2.78 -22.67 -16.67
C THR A 348 1.48 -22.50 -15.90
N TRP A 349 0.49 -23.34 -16.19
CA TRP A 349 -0.86 -23.23 -15.64
C TRP A 349 -1.24 -24.50 -14.87
N VAL A 350 -1.81 -24.37 -13.67
CA VAL A 350 -2.28 -25.50 -12.84
C VAL A 350 -3.77 -25.34 -12.52
N LYS A 351 -4.58 -26.40 -12.67
CA LYS A 351 -6.03 -26.35 -12.39
C LYS A 351 -6.33 -26.90 -11.00
N HIS A 352 -7.05 -26.13 -10.18
CA HIS A 352 -7.49 -26.51 -8.84
C HIS A 352 -9.02 -26.58 -8.76
N GLN A 353 -9.55 -27.73 -8.35
CA GLN A 353 -11.00 -27.99 -8.38
C GLN A 353 -11.72 -27.46 -7.14
N LEU A 354 -12.78 -26.66 -7.32
CA LEU A 354 -13.59 -26.12 -6.21
C LEU A 354 -14.91 -26.87 -6.05
N ALA A 355 -15.65 -27.07 -7.15
CA ALA A 355 -16.92 -27.79 -7.14
C ALA A 355 -17.21 -28.45 -8.49
N THR A 356 -17.97 -29.55 -8.45
CA THR A 356 -18.46 -30.30 -9.63
C THR A 356 -19.98 -30.47 -9.62
N ASP A 357 -20.67 -29.83 -8.67
CA ASP A 357 -22.12 -29.86 -8.49
C ASP A 357 -22.80 -28.52 -8.80
N LEU A 358 -22.03 -27.51 -9.23
CA LEU A 358 -22.43 -26.10 -9.30
C LEU A 358 -22.00 -25.45 -10.63
N THR A 359 -22.79 -24.49 -11.13
CA THR A 359 -22.36 -23.59 -12.22
C THR A 359 -21.64 -22.36 -11.67
N MET A 360 -20.66 -21.81 -12.38
CA MET A 360 -20.11 -20.48 -12.06
C MET A 360 -21.13 -19.36 -12.28
N GLY A 361 -22.01 -19.53 -13.27
CA GLY A 361 -22.95 -18.49 -13.69
C GLY A 361 -22.26 -17.45 -14.56
N ILE A 362 -22.62 -16.19 -14.34
CA ILE A 362 -22.21 -15.01 -15.11
C ILE A 362 -21.75 -13.97 -14.09
N GLY A 363 -20.60 -13.33 -14.35
CA GLY A 363 -19.99 -12.36 -13.45
C GLY A 363 -19.85 -12.87 -12.00
N PRO A 364 -18.93 -13.79 -11.72
CA PRO A 364 -18.41 -13.93 -10.37
C PRO A 364 -17.70 -12.65 -9.95
N THR A 365 -17.77 -12.30 -8.66
CA THR A 365 -17.00 -11.21 -8.06
C THR A 365 -16.02 -11.79 -7.05
N ILE A 366 -14.81 -11.22 -6.99
CA ILE A 366 -13.79 -11.56 -5.99
C ILE A 366 -13.75 -10.43 -4.98
N ALA A 367 -13.79 -10.78 -3.69
CA ALA A 367 -13.67 -9.83 -2.58
C ALA A 367 -13.29 -10.58 -1.30
N ASP A 368 -12.61 -9.90 -0.39
CA ASP A 368 -12.43 -10.33 1.01
C ASP A 368 -13.76 -10.11 1.76
N VAL A 369 -14.60 -11.14 1.89
CA VAL A 369 -15.98 -11.02 2.41
C VAL A 369 -16.12 -11.31 3.90
N ASP A 370 -15.13 -11.96 4.52
CA ASP A 370 -15.08 -12.14 5.98
C ASP A 370 -13.99 -11.33 6.69
N ALA A 371 -13.24 -10.52 5.93
CA ALA A 371 -12.23 -9.55 6.36
C ALA A 371 -10.97 -10.18 6.97
N ASP A 372 -10.59 -11.38 6.54
CA ASP A 372 -9.36 -12.07 6.98
C ASP A 372 -8.12 -11.75 6.12
N GLY A 373 -8.33 -11.20 4.91
CA GLY A 373 -7.30 -10.67 4.03
C GLY A 373 -6.91 -11.55 2.84
N ASP A 374 -7.55 -12.70 2.64
CA ASP A 374 -7.48 -13.46 1.39
C ASP A 374 -8.66 -13.17 0.43
N MET A 375 -8.77 -13.91 -0.68
CA MET A 375 -9.60 -13.55 -1.84
C MET A 375 -10.76 -14.54 -2.06
N ASP A 376 -11.95 -14.22 -1.56
CA ASP A 376 -13.13 -15.07 -1.70
C ASP A 376 -13.80 -14.95 -3.07
N LEU A 377 -14.40 -16.05 -3.51
CA LEU A 377 -15.20 -16.09 -4.75
C LEU A 377 -16.70 -16.04 -4.41
N VAL A 378 -17.36 -14.94 -4.81
CA VAL A 378 -18.82 -14.78 -4.75
C VAL A 378 -19.41 -15.02 -6.15
N LEU A 379 -20.28 -16.02 -6.27
CA LEU A 379 -20.82 -16.45 -7.56
C LEU A 379 -22.33 -16.75 -7.52
N ARG A 380 -22.94 -16.76 -8.72
CA ARG A 380 -24.36 -17.12 -8.91
C ARG A 380 -24.49 -18.60 -9.29
N GLY A 381 -24.75 -19.45 -8.29
CA GLY A 381 -24.61 -20.90 -8.41
C GLY A 381 -25.93 -21.67 -8.60
N HIS A 382 -26.01 -22.51 -9.64
CA HIS A 382 -27.09 -23.48 -9.85
C HIS A 382 -26.62 -24.92 -9.63
N GLY A 383 -27.34 -25.67 -8.79
CA GLY A 383 -27.04 -27.08 -8.49
C GLY A 383 -27.58 -28.08 -9.52
N ILE A 384 -27.04 -29.31 -9.54
CA ILE A 384 -27.40 -30.42 -10.47
C ILE A 384 -28.92 -30.66 -10.61
N GLY A 385 -29.71 -30.44 -9.54
CA GLY A 385 -31.17 -30.64 -9.55
C GLY A 385 -31.99 -29.56 -10.26
N GLY A 386 -31.38 -28.41 -10.59
CA GLY A 386 -32.04 -27.32 -11.32
C GLY A 386 -32.15 -27.63 -12.81
N ARG A 387 -33.35 -28.01 -13.29
CA ARG A 387 -33.63 -27.87 -14.73
C ARG A 387 -33.56 -26.40 -15.08
N TYR A 388 -32.80 -26.06 -16.12
CA TYR A 388 -32.82 -24.75 -16.76
C TYR A 388 -34.14 -24.58 -17.52
N VAL A 389 -35.26 -24.48 -16.79
CA VAL A 389 -36.54 -24.04 -17.33
C VAL A 389 -36.45 -22.52 -17.38
N ILE A 390 -36.58 -21.96 -18.58
CA ILE A 390 -36.80 -20.53 -18.80
C ILE A 390 -38.10 -20.16 -18.07
N GLY A 391 -38.01 -19.77 -16.79
CA GLY A 391 -39.17 -19.53 -15.93
C GLY A 391 -39.02 -19.86 -14.44
N THR A 392 -38.08 -20.71 -13.99
CA THR A 392 -37.84 -20.94 -12.55
C THR A 392 -36.79 -19.95 -12.02
N ARG A 393 -37.23 -19.02 -11.18
CA ARG A 393 -36.59 -17.71 -10.96
C ARG A 393 -35.87 -17.52 -9.61
N GLN A 394 -35.65 -18.60 -8.86
CA GLN A 394 -34.85 -18.53 -7.63
C GLN A 394 -33.42 -18.97 -7.93
N THR A 395 -32.42 -18.16 -7.59
CA THR A 395 -31.00 -18.52 -7.72
C THR A 395 -30.25 -18.09 -6.49
N ASP A 396 -29.59 -19.02 -5.81
CA ASP A 396 -28.82 -18.70 -4.62
C ASP A 396 -27.48 -18.06 -4.98
N VAL A 397 -27.02 -17.13 -4.13
CA VAL A 397 -25.62 -16.71 -4.15
C VAL A 397 -24.81 -17.78 -3.43
N THR A 398 -23.69 -18.19 -3.99
CA THR A 398 -22.73 -19.08 -3.33
C THR A 398 -21.42 -18.33 -3.13
N LEU A 399 -20.91 -18.36 -1.91
CA LEU A 399 -19.60 -17.84 -1.55
C LEU A 399 -18.67 -19.05 -1.35
N PHE A 400 -17.50 -19.03 -1.95
CA PHE A 400 -16.38 -19.87 -1.58
C PHE A 400 -15.45 -18.97 -0.77
N ILE A 401 -15.62 -19.04 0.55
CA ILE A 401 -14.79 -18.26 1.48
C ILE A 401 -13.49 -19.03 1.64
N GLN A 402 -12.35 -18.46 1.30
CA GLN A 402 -11.06 -19.13 1.44
C GLN A 402 -10.78 -19.35 2.94
N GLN A 403 -9.93 -20.33 3.27
CA GLN A 403 -9.74 -20.77 4.64
C GLN A 403 -8.27 -20.70 5.03
N PRO A 404 -7.96 -20.16 6.23
CA PRO A 404 -6.59 -20.09 6.74
C PRO A 404 -5.88 -21.44 6.67
N GLN A 405 -4.80 -21.49 5.88
CA GLN A 405 -4.03 -22.71 5.67
C GLN A 405 -3.52 -23.27 7.01
N ALA A 406 -3.66 -24.58 7.20
CA ALA A 406 -3.29 -25.24 8.45
C ALA A 406 -1.76 -25.24 8.65
N LEU A 407 -1.26 -24.25 9.39
CA LEU A 407 0.15 -24.08 9.75
C LEU A 407 0.69 -25.25 10.60
N GLU A 408 1.16 -26.32 9.95
CA GLU A 408 2.23 -27.13 10.55
C GLU A 408 3.41 -26.21 10.84
N ARG A 409 3.76 -26.06 12.13
CA ARG A 409 4.77 -25.09 12.59
C ARG A 409 6.17 -25.37 12.02
N ARG A 410 6.48 -24.75 10.88
CA ARG A 410 7.84 -24.42 10.45
C ARG A 410 8.03 -22.91 10.34
N ARG A 411 9.28 -22.48 10.43
CA ARG A 411 9.65 -21.07 10.60
C ARG A 411 9.66 -20.33 9.25
N GLY A 412 8.86 -19.27 9.15
CA GLY A 412 9.04 -18.16 8.19
C GLY A 412 7.97 -18.02 7.12
N GLY A 413 7.57 -16.76 6.83
CA GLY A 413 6.99 -16.35 5.55
C GLY A 413 5.45 -16.23 5.45
N ALA A 414 4.94 -15.02 5.70
CA ALA A 414 4.03 -14.19 4.88
C ALA A 414 2.77 -14.74 4.12
N LEU A 415 1.68 -13.98 4.28
CA LEU A 415 0.58 -13.62 3.34
C LEU A 415 0.79 -12.14 2.87
N PRO A 416 -0.14 -11.37 2.21
CA PRO A 416 -1.35 -11.67 1.40
C PRO A 416 -1.35 -11.16 -0.10
N PRO A 417 -2.05 -10.07 -0.57
CA PRO A 417 -3.10 -10.06 -1.65
C PRO A 417 -2.77 -9.15 -2.90
N PRO A 418 -3.58 -8.96 -4.02
CA PRO A 418 -4.94 -8.31 -4.02
C PRO A 418 -5.90 -8.29 -5.28
N GLY A 419 -7.05 -7.57 -5.13
CA GLY A 419 -7.78 -6.82 -6.21
C GLY A 419 -9.31 -6.76 -5.98
N THR A 420 -10.14 -5.78 -6.39
CA THR A 420 -10.06 -4.46 -7.10
C THR A 420 -11.30 -3.61 -6.68
N GLY A 421 -11.52 -2.33 -6.99
CA GLY A 421 -10.76 -1.26 -7.65
C GLY A 421 -11.56 0.06 -7.64
N HIS A 422 -10.97 1.15 -7.12
CA HIS A 422 -11.52 2.51 -7.22
C HIS A 422 -10.54 3.41 -8.01
N ARG A 423 -11.02 4.05 -9.08
CA ARG A 423 -10.46 5.32 -9.55
C ARG A 423 -11.38 6.45 -9.08
N ALA A 424 -10.78 7.48 -8.50
CA ALA A 424 -11.43 8.76 -8.25
C ALA A 424 -10.44 9.88 -8.60
N ALA A 425 -10.80 10.68 -9.60
CA ALA A 425 -10.26 11.98 -10.02
C ALA A 425 -8.73 12.24 -10.00
N PRO A 426 -8.11 12.55 -11.16
CA PRO A 426 -6.91 13.36 -11.21
C PRO A 426 -7.25 14.87 -11.19
N ASP A 427 -6.52 15.68 -10.42
CA ASP A 427 -5.67 16.75 -10.97
C ASP A 427 -4.89 17.44 -9.84
N ARG A 428 -3.61 17.09 -9.70
CA ARG A 428 -2.42 17.98 -9.75
C ARG A 428 -1.24 17.36 -9.02
N GLY A 429 -0.22 17.04 -9.79
CA GLY A 429 1.00 16.41 -9.30
C GLY A 429 1.30 15.18 -10.14
N GLU A 430 2.50 15.13 -10.71
CA GLU A 430 3.00 13.96 -11.42
C GLU A 430 2.89 12.75 -10.48
N THR A 431 2.12 11.72 -10.87
CA THR A 431 2.05 10.47 -10.09
C THR A 431 3.46 9.95 -9.90
N THR A 432 3.95 9.91 -8.66
CA THR A 432 5.37 9.57 -8.40
C THR A 432 5.69 8.22 -9.02
N LYS A 433 6.64 8.20 -9.97
CA LYS A 433 7.03 6.96 -10.65
C LYS A 433 7.44 5.93 -9.61
N ARG A 434 7.20 4.64 -9.86
CA ARG A 434 7.56 3.56 -8.91
C ARG A 434 9.04 3.63 -8.49
N SER A 435 9.91 4.14 -9.37
CA SER A 435 11.34 4.42 -9.13
C SER A 435 11.65 5.56 -8.15
N ASP A 436 10.71 6.48 -7.95
CA ASP A 436 10.97 7.76 -7.28
C ASP A 436 10.59 7.74 -5.81
N ARG A 437 9.93 6.66 -5.37
CA ARG A 437 9.50 6.39 -4.00
C ARG A 437 10.67 6.19 -3.05
N VAL A 438 10.45 6.46 -1.76
CA VAL A 438 11.40 6.14 -0.71
C VAL A 438 11.50 4.63 -0.58
N ARG A 439 12.72 4.10 -0.69
CA ARG A 439 13.00 2.66 -0.70
C ARG A 439 14.28 2.34 0.04
N ILE A 440 14.43 1.09 0.48
CA ILE A 440 15.73 0.55 0.86
C ILE A 440 16.62 0.51 -0.40
N SER A 441 17.87 0.97 -0.29
CA SER A 441 18.80 0.99 -1.42
C SER A 441 19.20 -0.42 -1.84
N PRO A 442 19.04 -0.80 -3.12
CA PRO A 442 19.51 -2.10 -3.62
C PRO A 442 21.04 -2.20 -3.65
N ARG A 443 21.75 -1.06 -3.67
CA ARG A 443 23.23 -1.01 -3.66
C ARG A 443 23.83 -1.23 -2.28
N ASN A 444 23.09 -0.89 -1.23
CA ASN A 444 23.44 -1.16 0.16
C ASN A 444 22.19 -1.02 1.05
N PRO A 445 21.59 -2.12 1.52
CA PRO A 445 20.33 -2.06 2.27
C PRO A 445 20.43 -1.34 3.63
N CYS A 446 21.61 -0.94 4.09
CA CYS A 446 21.76 -0.08 5.27
C CYS A 446 21.42 1.40 5.02
N TYR A 447 21.03 1.79 3.79
CA TYR A 447 20.67 3.16 3.44
C TYR A 447 19.36 3.24 2.64
N PHE A 448 18.74 4.43 2.62
CA PHE A 448 17.58 4.72 1.79
C PHE A 448 17.99 5.28 0.41
N GLU A 449 17.12 5.12 -0.57
CA GLU A 449 17.07 5.94 -1.78
C GLU A 449 15.70 6.62 -1.91
N TYR A 450 15.66 7.82 -2.49
CA TYR A 450 14.44 8.54 -2.87
C TYR A 450 14.71 9.30 -4.17
N ARG A 451 13.76 9.36 -5.10
CA ARG A 451 13.97 9.94 -6.45
C ARG A 451 15.26 9.42 -7.11
N GLN A 452 15.46 8.09 -7.03
CA GLN A 452 16.63 7.34 -7.51
C GLN A 452 18.01 7.75 -6.94
N LYS A 453 18.06 8.53 -5.84
CA LYS A 453 19.32 9.03 -5.24
C LYS A 453 19.48 8.51 -3.81
N PRO A 454 20.71 8.20 -3.36
CA PRO A 454 20.99 7.91 -1.95
C PRO A 454 20.50 9.04 -1.06
N LEU A 455 19.78 8.69 0.01
CA LEU A 455 19.20 9.64 0.93
C LEU A 455 19.69 9.37 2.35
N PHE A 456 20.34 10.38 2.94
CA PHE A 456 20.46 10.48 4.39
C PHE A 456 19.32 11.36 4.89
N LEU A 457 18.55 10.84 5.85
CA LEU A 457 17.39 11.53 6.39
C LEU A 457 17.81 12.47 7.52
N THR A 458 17.52 13.76 7.38
CA THR A 458 17.78 14.74 8.43
C THR A 458 16.82 15.92 8.35
N GLY A 459 16.44 16.46 9.52
CA GLY A 459 15.47 17.54 9.61
C GLY A 459 15.19 17.94 11.06
N ALA A 460 14.59 19.12 11.23
CA ALA A 460 14.30 19.72 12.52
C ALA A 460 12.81 19.64 12.88
N ARG A 461 12.50 19.16 14.09
CA ARG A 461 11.13 18.97 14.59
C ARG A 461 10.72 20.12 15.52
N GLU A 462 9.81 20.98 15.08
CA GLU A 462 9.07 21.88 15.97
C GLU A 462 7.68 21.34 16.31
N LEU A 463 6.95 20.85 15.30
CA LEU A 463 5.52 20.54 15.39
C LEU A 463 5.21 19.10 14.99
N GLU A 464 4.86 18.30 15.99
CA GLU A 464 4.55 16.87 15.89
C GLU A 464 3.14 16.63 15.29
N MET A 465 2.36 17.72 15.13
CA MET A 465 0.89 17.74 15.09
C MET A 465 0.30 18.65 14.00
N LEU A 466 1.07 19.06 12.98
CA LEU A 466 0.66 20.08 11.99
C LEU A 466 -0.72 19.83 11.31
N PRO A 467 -1.09 18.59 10.93
CA PRO A 467 -2.41 18.32 10.36
C PRO A 467 -3.59 18.60 11.31
N ARG A 468 -3.39 18.56 12.64
CA ARG A 468 -4.45 18.83 13.65
C ARG A 468 -4.71 20.32 13.88
N VAL A 469 -3.75 21.21 13.59
CA VAL A 469 -3.94 22.65 13.86
C VAL A 469 -4.56 23.32 12.63
N GLY A 470 -5.90 23.36 12.56
CA GLY A 470 -6.65 23.73 11.36
C GLY A 470 -6.28 25.08 10.76
N ASN A 471 -6.03 26.07 11.64
CA ASN A 471 -5.68 27.44 11.28
C ASN A 471 -4.16 27.72 11.13
N TYR A 472 -3.29 26.69 11.18
CA TYR A 472 -1.84 26.85 10.99
C TYR A 472 -1.44 26.70 9.51
N PRO A 473 -0.68 27.62 8.91
CA PRO A 473 -0.14 27.44 7.56
C PRO A 473 1.10 26.52 7.58
N TYR A 474 0.92 25.20 7.42
CA TYR A 474 2.04 24.24 7.47
C TYR A 474 3.01 24.46 6.32
N GLU A 475 2.54 25.07 5.24
CA GLU A 475 3.27 25.31 4.00
C GLU A 475 4.56 26.08 4.29
N ARG A 476 4.47 27.08 5.16
CA ARG A 476 5.61 27.87 5.63
C ARG A 476 6.66 27.00 6.32
N ALA A 477 6.25 26.08 7.18
CA ALA A 477 7.17 25.26 7.93
C ALA A 477 7.88 24.24 7.03
N VAL A 478 7.15 23.62 6.09
CA VAL A 478 7.75 22.74 5.06
C VAL A 478 8.73 23.54 4.18
N ASP A 479 8.37 24.78 3.81
CA ASP A 479 9.25 25.69 3.08
C ASP A 479 10.52 26.06 3.86
N GLU A 480 10.45 26.25 5.18
CA GLU A 480 11.60 26.56 6.03
C GLU A 480 12.57 25.36 6.10
N LEU A 481 12.09 24.12 6.21
CA LEU A 481 12.94 22.91 6.10
C LEU A 481 13.52 22.73 4.69
N ALA A 482 12.73 22.92 3.64
CA ALA A 482 13.19 22.81 2.26
C ALA A 482 14.29 23.84 1.95
N LYS A 483 14.16 25.07 2.44
CA LYS A 483 15.18 26.14 2.31
C LYS A 483 16.47 25.82 3.09
N ALA A 484 16.36 25.11 4.22
CA ALA A 484 17.52 24.58 4.93
C ALA A 484 18.15 23.35 4.25
N GLY A 485 17.51 22.78 3.23
CA GLY A 485 17.95 21.54 2.57
C GLY A 485 17.64 20.26 3.34
N CYS A 486 16.79 20.34 4.37
CA CYS A 486 16.38 19.17 5.15
C CYS A 486 15.58 18.18 4.29
N THR A 487 15.74 16.89 4.59
CA THR A 487 15.19 15.75 3.84
C THR A 487 14.15 14.95 4.62
N HIS A 488 13.88 15.29 5.88
CA HIS A 488 13.04 14.51 6.79
C HIS A 488 12.11 15.37 7.66
N TRP A 489 10.89 14.89 7.90
CA TRP A 489 9.99 15.38 8.95
C TRP A 489 9.32 14.19 9.65
N ARG A 490 9.01 14.29 10.96
CA ARG A 490 8.18 13.31 11.68
C ARG A 490 6.93 13.90 12.35
N ILE A 491 5.78 13.30 12.06
CA ILE A 491 4.48 13.60 12.69
C ILE A 491 3.96 12.42 13.54
N GLU A 492 2.95 12.69 14.36
CA GLU A 492 2.23 11.69 15.16
C GLU A 492 0.73 11.77 14.86
N MET A 493 0.11 10.63 14.58
CA MET A 493 -1.33 10.51 14.41
C MET A 493 -1.99 10.42 15.80
N TYR A 494 -1.97 11.55 16.50
CA TYR A 494 -2.44 11.66 17.88
C TYR A 494 -3.96 11.51 17.97
N ILE A 495 -4.41 10.75 18.97
CA ILE A 495 -5.81 10.32 19.06
C ILE A 495 -6.43 10.87 20.34
N SER A 496 -6.39 12.19 20.59
CA SER A 496 -7.16 12.80 21.70
C SER A 496 -7.33 14.33 21.64
N ASP A 497 -8.45 14.79 22.19
CA ASP A 497 -8.76 16.22 22.38
C ASP A 497 -7.87 16.87 23.45
N SER A 498 -7.49 18.14 23.30
CA SER A 498 -6.54 18.82 24.19
C SER A 498 -7.20 19.78 25.20
N ASP A 499 -8.44 20.17 24.93
CA ASP A 499 -9.02 21.46 25.34
C ASP A 499 -9.48 21.58 26.82
N ARG A 500 -9.34 20.53 27.66
CA ARG A 500 -9.97 20.54 29.02
C ARG A 500 -9.13 20.17 30.24
N GLU A 501 -8.14 19.27 30.17
CA GLU A 501 -7.33 18.94 31.37
C GLU A 501 -5.81 18.76 31.13
N GLY A 502 -5.39 18.34 29.93
CA GLY A 502 -3.98 18.07 29.62
C GLY A 502 -3.05 19.27 29.73
N ALA A 503 -3.55 20.46 29.36
CA ALA A 503 -2.81 21.72 29.32
C ALA A 503 -2.18 22.13 30.67
N ARG A 504 -2.68 21.63 31.81
CA ARG A 504 -2.11 21.86 33.14
C ARG A 504 -0.88 21.00 33.47
N LYS A 505 -0.69 19.86 32.79
CA LYS A 505 0.35 18.86 33.13
C LYS A 505 1.46 18.79 32.10
N TYR A 506 1.12 18.99 30.82
CA TYR A 506 2.05 19.27 29.74
C TYR A 506 1.53 20.49 28.97
N PRO A 507 2.17 21.67 29.10
CA PRO A 507 1.68 22.89 28.49
C PRO A 507 1.95 22.95 26.98
N ILE A 508 1.49 21.97 26.20
CA ILE A 508 1.63 21.96 24.72
C ILE A 508 0.65 22.94 24.05
N GLU A 509 -0.41 23.41 24.74
CA GLU A 509 -1.14 24.61 24.31
C GLU A 509 -0.49 25.88 24.90
N SER A 510 -0.08 25.81 26.17
CA SER A 510 0.49 26.95 26.88
C SER A 510 1.84 27.40 26.32
N THR A 511 2.63 26.54 25.64
CA THR A 511 3.83 26.95 24.89
C THR A 511 3.59 27.52 23.49
N TYR A 512 2.34 27.77 23.09
CA TYR A 512 2.01 28.14 21.70
C TYR A 512 1.10 29.38 21.58
N LYS A 513 0.57 29.91 22.70
CA LYS A 513 -0.35 31.08 22.79
C LYS A 513 0.14 32.43 22.26
N GLY A 514 1.36 32.54 21.76
CA GLY A 514 1.94 33.80 21.26
C GLY A 514 2.10 33.89 19.75
N TRP A 515 1.98 32.76 19.04
CA TRP A 515 2.43 32.62 17.65
C TRP A 515 1.38 32.04 16.71
N TRP A 516 0.41 31.29 17.25
CA TRP A 516 -0.41 30.34 16.48
C TRP A 516 -1.91 30.53 16.69
N HIS A 517 -2.30 31.77 16.96
CA HIS A 517 -3.68 32.20 16.88
C HIS A 517 -3.99 32.70 15.47
N ASP A 518 -5.23 32.52 15.05
CA ASP A 518 -5.81 33.33 13.99
C ASP A 518 -5.60 34.83 14.37
N PRO A 519 -4.91 35.62 13.52
CA PRO A 519 -4.58 37.01 13.82
C PRO A 519 -5.81 37.94 13.94
N VAL A 520 -6.98 37.46 13.52
CA VAL A 520 -8.28 38.16 13.64
C VAL A 520 -9.04 37.70 14.88
N THR A 521 -9.10 36.39 15.18
CA THR A 521 -9.98 35.86 16.25
C THR A 521 -9.31 35.44 17.56
N GLY A 522 -7.98 35.31 17.61
CA GLY A 522 -7.28 34.95 18.85
C GLY A 522 -7.52 33.51 19.33
N LYS A 523 -8.04 32.63 18.47
CA LYS A 523 -8.34 31.21 18.78
C LYS A 523 -7.43 30.26 18.01
N GLN A 524 -7.37 29.01 18.46
CA GLN A 524 -6.68 27.90 17.79
C GLN A 524 -7.74 26.87 17.41
N GLU A 525 -7.69 26.38 16.18
CA GLU A 525 -8.63 25.36 15.70
C GLU A 525 -7.97 23.98 15.76
N HIS A 526 -8.67 23.01 16.35
CA HIS A 526 -8.20 21.65 16.50
C HIS A 526 -9.10 20.67 15.74
N LEU A 527 -8.53 20.04 14.72
CA LEU A 527 -9.18 19.04 13.88
C LEU A 527 -8.83 17.63 14.40
N ASP A 528 -9.80 16.92 14.96
CA ASP A 528 -9.63 15.51 15.33
C ASP A 528 -9.83 14.61 14.10
N ALA A 529 -9.35 13.36 14.14
CA ALA A 529 -9.45 12.46 12.98
C ALA A 529 -10.87 11.91 12.71
N PHE A 530 -11.71 11.86 13.74
CA PHE A 530 -13.08 11.34 13.69
C PHE A 530 -14.09 12.47 13.95
N GLY A 531 -15.26 12.38 13.32
CA GLY A 531 -16.38 13.28 13.53
C GLY A 531 -16.98 13.13 14.93
N LYS A 532 -17.50 14.23 15.48
CA LYS A 532 -18.28 14.25 16.73
C LYS A 532 -19.76 14.45 16.39
N ASN A 533 -20.64 13.65 16.99
CA ASN A 533 -22.09 13.83 16.88
C ASN A 533 -22.57 15.04 17.69
N ALA A 534 -23.88 15.36 17.60
CA ALA A 534 -24.51 16.49 18.28
C ALA A 534 -24.39 16.47 19.83
N LYS A 535 -24.02 15.34 20.44
CA LYS A 535 -23.76 15.21 21.90
C LYS A 535 -22.26 15.33 22.25
N GLY A 536 -21.41 15.67 21.28
CA GLY A 536 -19.96 15.79 21.45
C GLY A 536 -19.23 14.45 21.63
N LYS A 537 -19.87 13.32 21.29
CA LYS A 537 -19.22 12.00 21.24
C LYS A 537 -18.72 11.71 19.84
N TYR A 538 -17.55 11.11 19.72
CA TYR A 538 -17.04 10.62 18.46
C TYR A 538 -17.93 9.52 17.88
N ASP A 539 -18.03 9.47 16.56
CA ASP A 539 -18.43 8.26 15.85
C ASP A 539 -17.22 7.74 15.06
N LEU A 540 -16.73 6.56 15.40
CA LEU A 540 -15.55 5.94 14.79
C LEU A 540 -15.83 5.39 13.38
N ASN A 541 -17.08 5.36 12.93
CA ASN A 541 -17.40 5.15 11.52
C ASN A 541 -17.15 6.42 10.69
N VAL A 542 -17.33 7.60 11.28
CA VAL A 542 -17.34 8.89 10.58
C VAL A 542 -15.98 9.59 10.70
N PHE A 543 -15.31 9.79 9.58
CA PHE A 543 -14.08 10.58 9.54
C PHE A 543 -14.36 12.09 9.49
N ASN A 544 -13.46 12.88 10.05
CA ASN A 544 -13.47 14.33 9.91
C ASN A 544 -12.67 14.71 8.65
N GLU A 545 -13.30 14.76 7.49
CA GLU A 545 -12.61 15.01 6.21
C GLU A 545 -11.73 16.28 6.16
N PRO A 546 -12.08 17.42 6.82
CA PRO A 546 -11.14 18.53 7.01
C PRO A 546 -9.76 18.14 7.57
N PHE A 547 -9.69 17.22 8.54
CA PHE A 547 -8.41 16.70 9.06
C PHE A 547 -7.66 15.90 7.99
N TRP A 548 -8.36 14.99 7.31
CA TRP A 548 -7.73 14.06 6.34
C TRP A 548 -7.30 14.74 5.05
N LYS A 549 -8.08 15.69 4.53
CA LYS A 549 -7.69 16.56 3.41
C LYS A 549 -6.43 17.36 3.75
N ARG A 550 -6.37 17.92 4.96
CA ARG A 550 -5.23 18.69 5.46
C ARG A 550 -3.98 17.80 5.66
N PHE A 551 -4.17 16.56 6.13
CA PHE A 551 -3.09 15.57 6.25
C PHE A 551 -2.53 15.16 4.89
N ARG A 552 -3.39 14.81 3.92
CA ARG A 552 -2.98 14.45 2.56
C ARG A 552 -2.20 15.58 1.88
N SER A 553 -2.74 16.80 1.94
CA SER A 553 -2.12 18.00 1.36
C SER A 553 -0.74 18.30 1.98
N PHE A 554 -0.57 18.03 3.28
CA PHE A 554 0.73 18.15 3.96
C PHE A 554 1.73 17.06 3.50
N CYS A 555 1.26 15.84 3.23
CA CYS A 555 2.09 14.75 2.71
C CYS A 555 2.58 15.01 1.28
N GLU A 556 1.67 15.45 0.40
CA GLU A 556 1.96 15.83 -0.98
C GLU A 556 2.96 17.00 -1.03
N LEU A 557 2.75 18.06 -0.24
CA LEU A 557 3.69 19.18 -0.17
C LEU A 557 5.08 18.77 0.34
N CYS A 558 5.16 17.85 1.31
CA CYS A 558 6.45 17.29 1.71
C CYS A 558 7.10 16.52 0.55
N ALA A 559 6.33 15.74 -0.22
CA ALA A 559 6.83 14.97 -1.35
C ALA A 559 7.43 15.90 -2.43
N ASP A 560 6.69 16.94 -2.85
CA ASP A 560 7.13 17.98 -3.79
C ASP A 560 8.50 18.55 -3.41
N LYS A 561 8.61 18.96 -2.14
CA LYS A 561 9.80 19.59 -1.55
C LYS A 561 10.97 18.62 -1.30
N GLY A 562 10.81 17.33 -1.61
CA GLY A 562 11.85 16.33 -1.44
C GLY A 562 12.00 15.79 -0.01
N ILE A 563 11.00 16.05 0.85
CA ILE A 563 11.01 15.71 2.28
C ILE A 563 10.27 14.38 2.49
N VAL A 564 10.97 13.42 3.08
CA VAL A 564 10.40 12.14 3.53
C VAL A 564 9.74 12.31 4.89
N LEU A 565 8.52 11.81 5.03
CA LEU A 565 7.74 11.84 6.25
C LEU A 565 7.83 10.52 7.01
N THR A 566 8.14 10.57 8.30
CA THR A 566 7.83 9.46 9.22
C THR A 566 6.48 9.72 9.89
N VAL A 567 5.55 8.78 9.73
CA VAL A 567 4.22 8.80 10.33
C VAL A 567 4.18 7.80 11.49
N GLU A 568 4.04 8.29 12.72
CA GLU A 568 3.70 7.46 13.87
C GLU A 568 2.19 7.18 13.89
N MET A 569 1.82 5.91 13.73
CA MET A 569 0.42 5.48 13.62
C MET A 569 -0.31 5.53 14.96
N TRP A 570 0.37 5.13 16.06
CA TRP A 570 -0.19 5.05 17.40
C TRP A 570 0.69 5.80 18.40
N SER A 571 0.15 6.72 19.21
CA SER A 571 0.97 7.51 20.15
C SER A 571 0.88 7.03 21.61
N THR A 572 2.05 6.76 22.22
CA THR A 572 2.25 6.48 23.66
C THR A 572 2.17 7.73 24.57
N TYR A 573 1.81 8.86 23.99
CA TYR A 573 1.62 10.14 24.70
C TYR A 573 0.17 10.64 24.60
N THR A 574 -0.74 9.81 24.08
CA THR A 574 -2.18 10.08 23.97
C THR A 574 -2.80 10.37 25.35
N ILE A 575 -3.57 11.45 25.47
CA ILE A 575 -4.38 11.70 26.67
C ILE A 575 -5.61 10.81 26.58
N TRP A 576 -5.55 9.64 27.22
CA TRP A 576 -6.61 8.63 27.15
C TRP A 576 -8.00 9.18 27.48
N ALA A 577 -8.10 10.07 28.46
CA ALA A 577 -9.36 10.66 28.90
C ALA A 577 -10.13 11.39 27.79
N THR A 578 -9.44 11.89 26.76
CA THR A 578 -10.01 12.65 25.65
C THR A 578 -9.90 11.94 24.30
N SER A 579 -9.52 10.65 24.30
CA SER A 579 -9.33 9.87 23.08
C SER A 579 -10.65 9.44 22.42
N PRO A 580 -10.80 9.50 21.07
CA PRO A 580 -11.85 8.82 20.33
C PRO A 580 -11.99 7.34 20.68
N PHE A 581 -10.89 6.60 20.85
CA PHE A 581 -10.95 5.19 21.21
C PHE A 581 -11.32 4.93 22.68
N ASN A 582 -11.46 5.96 23.51
CA ASN A 582 -12.00 5.78 24.86
C ASN A 582 -13.51 5.49 24.77
N PRO A 583 -14.00 4.37 25.34
CA PRO A 583 -15.44 4.04 25.38
C PRO A 583 -16.32 5.14 26.02
N LYS A 584 -15.73 6.04 26.83
CA LYS A 584 -16.46 7.20 27.38
C LYS A 584 -16.69 8.30 26.35
N ASN A 585 -15.98 8.31 25.22
CA ASN A 585 -15.95 9.42 24.28
C ASN A 585 -16.54 9.09 22.91
N ASN A 586 -16.65 7.81 22.53
CA ASN A 586 -17.34 7.40 21.30
C ASN A 586 -18.74 6.81 21.57
N VAL A 587 -19.45 6.43 20.49
CA VAL A 587 -20.75 5.74 20.54
C VAL A 587 -20.68 4.28 20.09
N ASN A 588 -19.50 3.80 19.68
CA ASN A 588 -19.32 2.63 18.83
C ASN A 588 -19.12 1.32 19.61
N TYR A 589 -18.64 1.39 20.85
CA TYR A 589 -18.52 0.24 21.74
C TYR A 589 -18.56 0.63 23.23
N ALA A 590 -18.91 -0.34 24.07
CA ALA A 590 -18.96 -0.21 25.53
C ALA A 590 -17.95 -1.13 26.23
N GLY A 591 -17.81 -0.97 27.54
CA GLY A 591 -16.91 -1.77 28.38
C GLY A 591 -15.50 -1.20 28.53
N PRO A 592 -14.70 -1.67 29.51
CA PRO A 592 -13.43 -1.05 29.85
C PRO A 592 -12.31 -1.40 28.87
N LEU A 593 -11.96 -0.45 28.00
CA LEU A 593 -10.62 -0.33 27.45
C LEU A 593 -9.78 0.48 28.44
N ASP A 594 -8.94 -0.20 29.21
CA ASP A 594 -8.02 0.46 30.13
C ASP A 594 -6.65 0.63 29.46
N VAL A 595 -6.10 1.83 29.53
CA VAL A 595 -4.71 2.09 29.17
C VAL A 595 -4.05 2.64 30.42
N GLY A 596 -3.02 1.94 30.90
CA GLY A 596 -2.39 2.22 32.18
C GLY A 596 -1.66 3.56 32.18
N ARG A 597 -0.34 3.55 32.26
CA ARG A 597 0.45 4.78 32.23
C ARG A 597 0.62 5.29 30.81
N ALA A 598 -0.37 6.05 30.35
CA ALA A 598 -0.41 6.72 29.04
C ALA A 598 -0.29 5.77 27.82
N GLY A 599 -0.71 4.50 27.98
CA GLY A 599 -0.70 3.53 26.88
C GLY A 599 0.70 3.11 26.42
N ARG A 600 1.75 3.21 27.26
CA ARG A 600 3.07 2.60 26.98
C ARG A 600 3.15 1.14 27.33
N ASP A 601 2.40 0.75 28.35
CA ASP A 601 2.54 -0.52 29.05
C ASP A 601 2.06 -1.69 28.17
N ALA A 602 2.76 -2.82 28.21
CA ALA A 602 2.39 -4.05 27.49
C ALA A 602 0.98 -4.57 27.85
N ASP A 603 0.52 -4.23 29.05
CA ASP A 603 -0.76 -4.66 29.62
C ASP A 603 -1.92 -3.70 29.28
N SER A 604 -1.67 -2.64 28.50
CA SER A 604 -2.73 -1.74 28.05
C SER A 604 -3.69 -2.47 27.10
N LYS A 605 -4.98 -2.50 27.43
CA LYS A 605 -6.01 -3.20 26.65
C LYS A 605 -6.21 -2.64 25.24
N PHE A 606 -5.77 -1.41 24.98
CA PHE A 606 -5.81 -0.80 23.64
C PHE A 606 -4.83 -1.47 22.66
N VAL A 607 -3.67 -1.92 23.14
CA VAL A 607 -2.64 -2.59 22.32
C VAL A 607 -2.68 -4.11 22.45
N ARG A 608 -3.83 -4.65 22.88
CA ARG A 608 -4.07 -6.09 23.09
C ARG A 608 -5.29 -6.61 22.34
N THR A 609 -5.86 -5.78 21.46
CA THR A 609 -7.07 -6.05 20.68
C THR A 609 -6.84 -7.00 19.50
N VAL A 610 -5.61 -7.17 19.05
CA VAL A 610 -5.23 -8.05 17.92
C VAL A 610 -5.34 -9.55 18.28
N PRO A 611 -5.43 -10.45 17.26
CA PRO A 611 -5.26 -11.88 17.46
C PRO A 611 -4.00 -12.25 18.25
N GLY A 612 -4.06 -13.34 19.03
CA GLY A 612 -2.95 -13.80 19.87
C GLY A 612 -2.78 -13.07 21.22
N LEU A 613 -3.53 -11.99 21.46
CA LEU A 613 -3.57 -11.27 22.75
C LEU A 613 -4.96 -11.40 23.41
N ASP A 614 -5.55 -10.30 23.87
CA ASP A 614 -6.88 -10.32 24.50
C ASP A 614 -8.01 -10.40 23.46
N HIS A 615 -7.69 -10.18 22.18
CA HIS A 615 -8.55 -10.24 20.98
C HIS A 615 -9.94 -9.59 21.13
N ARG A 616 -10.05 -8.34 20.66
CA ARG A 616 -11.23 -7.47 20.80
C ARG A 616 -11.68 -6.99 19.42
N PRO A 617 -12.27 -7.85 18.58
CA PRO A 617 -12.62 -7.53 17.19
C PRO A 617 -13.58 -6.32 17.09
N GLU A 618 -14.42 -6.10 18.09
CA GLU A 618 -15.34 -4.95 18.15
C GLU A 618 -14.65 -3.60 18.36
N VAL A 619 -13.36 -3.61 18.73
CA VAL A 619 -12.50 -2.43 18.84
C VAL A 619 -11.47 -2.40 17.71
N LEU A 620 -10.92 -3.57 17.38
CA LEU A 620 -9.88 -3.74 16.37
C LEU A 620 -10.31 -3.21 15.00
N LYS A 621 -11.54 -3.48 14.55
CA LYS A 621 -12.06 -2.96 13.26
C LYS A 621 -11.97 -1.44 13.12
N TYR A 622 -12.14 -0.70 14.22
CA TYR A 622 -12.00 0.76 14.22
C TYR A 622 -10.54 1.21 14.23
N GLN A 623 -9.64 0.42 14.82
CA GLN A 623 -8.20 0.64 14.75
C GLN A 623 -7.68 0.39 13.32
N GLU A 624 -8.17 -0.65 12.65
CA GLU A 624 -7.87 -0.97 11.25
C GLU A 624 -8.42 0.09 10.31
N ARG A 625 -9.67 0.53 10.50
CA ARG A 625 -10.27 1.65 9.75
C ARG A 625 -9.41 2.92 9.87
N PHE A 626 -8.92 3.25 11.06
CA PHE A 626 -8.00 4.36 11.28
C PHE A 626 -6.66 4.17 10.56
N ALA A 627 -6.03 3.00 10.70
CA ALA A 627 -4.77 2.66 10.04
C ALA A 627 -4.91 2.73 8.51
N ARG A 628 -5.97 2.14 7.94
CA ARG A 628 -6.27 2.17 6.50
C ARG A 628 -6.39 3.61 5.98
N LYS A 629 -7.14 4.48 6.66
CA LYS A 629 -7.29 5.90 6.27
C LYS A 629 -5.96 6.68 6.33
N ILE A 630 -5.03 6.32 7.22
CA ILE A 630 -3.64 6.85 7.17
C ILE A 630 -2.99 6.43 5.84
N LEU A 631 -3.01 5.14 5.51
CA LEU A 631 -2.38 4.59 4.30
C LEU A 631 -3.01 5.15 3.02
N ASP A 632 -4.34 5.21 2.95
CA ASP A 632 -5.10 5.82 1.83
C ASP A 632 -4.68 7.26 1.54
N CYS A 633 -4.35 8.05 2.58
CA CYS A 633 -3.91 9.43 2.44
C CYS A 633 -2.41 9.60 2.15
N THR A 634 -1.61 8.53 2.16
CA THR A 634 -0.14 8.62 2.14
C THR A 634 0.56 7.76 1.08
N TRP A 635 -0.05 6.64 0.65
CA TRP A 635 0.64 5.69 -0.23
C TRP A 635 1.00 6.28 -1.60
N GLN A 636 0.20 7.20 -2.15
CA GLN A 636 0.46 7.81 -3.47
C GLN A 636 1.64 8.78 -3.47
N ALA A 637 1.85 9.52 -2.38
CA ALA A 637 2.89 10.54 -2.25
C ALA A 637 4.32 9.96 -2.31
N GLY A 638 4.48 8.66 -2.00
CA GLY A 638 5.73 7.93 -2.22
C GLY A 638 6.89 8.32 -1.30
N ASN A 639 6.69 9.25 -0.38
CA ASN A 639 7.70 9.84 0.50
C ASN A 639 7.52 9.42 1.98
N VAL A 640 6.79 8.33 2.28
CA VAL A 640 6.35 8.03 3.66
C VAL A 640 7.00 6.75 4.22
N LEU A 641 7.48 6.86 5.46
CA LEU A 641 7.90 5.76 6.35
C LEU A 641 6.88 5.63 7.49
N TYR A 642 6.50 4.41 7.84
CA TYR A 642 5.53 4.15 8.91
C TYR A 642 6.24 3.62 10.16
N VAL A 643 5.81 4.08 11.34
CA VAL A 643 6.22 3.48 12.61
C VAL A 643 5.00 3.20 13.48
N CYS A 644 4.98 2.02 14.12
CA CYS A 644 3.89 1.61 15.01
C CYS A 644 3.63 2.66 16.10
N GLY A 645 4.65 2.97 16.89
CA GLY A 645 4.58 3.95 17.98
C GLY A 645 5.96 4.37 18.49
N ASN A 646 6.00 5.46 19.25
CA ASN A 646 7.20 6.00 19.89
C ASN A 646 7.39 5.47 21.32
N GLU A 647 8.59 5.00 21.68
CA GLU A 647 8.98 4.64 23.06
C GLU A 647 7.96 3.73 23.77
N ASN A 648 7.54 2.65 23.11
CA ASN A 648 6.56 1.72 23.64
C ASN A 648 7.17 0.46 24.25
N GLY A 649 6.49 -0.10 25.25
CA GLY A 649 6.72 -1.45 25.75
C GLY A 649 5.68 -2.44 25.21
N TRP A 650 5.14 -2.22 24.00
CA TRP A 650 3.97 -2.94 23.52
C TRP A 650 4.25 -4.43 23.24
N PRO A 651 3.21 -5.27 23.28
CA PRO A 651 3.32 -6.66 22.88
C PRO A 651 3.82 -6.76 21.44
N ARG A 652 4.62 -7.80 21.20
CA ARG A 652 5.21 -8.11 19.89
C ARG A 652 4.13 -8.36 18.84
N GLU A 653 3.09 -9.07 19.25
CA GLU A 653 1.92 -9.45 18.46
C GLU A 653 1.20 -8.20 17.92
N TRP A 654 1.03 -7.15 18.74
CA TRP A 654 0.47 -5.86 18.31
C TRP A 654 1.35 -5.14 17.29
N VAL A 655 2.66 -5.10 17.55
CA VAL A 655 3.60 -4.38 16.70
C VAL A 655 3.76 -5.07 15.34
N GLU A 656 3.72 -6.39 15.30
CA GLU A 656 3.88 -7.18 14.08
C GLU A 656 2.57 -7.27 13.30
N TYR A 657 1.41 -7.28 13.98
CA TYR A 657 0.11 -7.12 13.32
C TYR A 657 0.05 -5.86 12.43
N TRP A 658 0.48 -4.70 12.95
CA TRP A 658 0.53 -3.47 12.15
C TRP A 658 1.66 -3.45 11.11
N ALA A 659 2.69 -4.28 11.26
CA ALA A 659 3.70 -4.47 10.21
C ALA A 659 3.08 -5.19 9.02
N ASP A 660 2.48 -6.35 9.30
CA ASP A 660 1.85 -7.22 8.33
C ASP A 660 0.69 -6.48 7.64
N PHE A 661 -0.11 -5.69 8.38
CA PHE A 661 -1.17 -4.82 7.83
C PHE A 661 -0.63 -3.76 6.84
N VAL A 662 0.48 -3.08 7.17
CA VAL A 662 1.09 -2.06 6.29
C VAL A 662 1.73 -2.69 5.05
N HIS A 663 2.36 -3.85 5.21
CA HIS A 663 2.94 -4.61 4.09
C HIS A 663 1.86 -5.19 3.17
N ALA A 664 0.79 -5.76 3.74
CA ALA A 664 -0.39 -6.22 3.02
C ALA A 664 -1.03 -5.10 2.21
N TYR A 665 -1.31 -3.94 2.84
CA TYR A 665 -1.83 -2.78 2.13
C TYR A 665 -0.86 -2.31 1.02
N GLY A 666 0.45 -2.35 1.27
CA GLY A 666 1.46 -2.04 0.26
C GLY A 666 1.38 -2.95 -0.96
N LYS A 667 1.44 -4.28 -0.77
CA LYS A 667 1.25 -5.27 -1.85
C LYS A 667 -0.09 -5.02 -2.56
N SER A 668 -1.15 -4.69 -1.82
CA SER A 668 -2.47 -4.33 -2.38
C SER A 668 -2.50 -3.13 -3.34
N LYS A 669 -1.45 -2.30 -3.34
CA LYS A 669 -1.26 -1.15 -4.24
C LYS A 669 -0.04 -1.31 -5.17
N GLY A 670 0.52 -2.52 -5.28
CA GLY A 670 1.72 -2.80 -6.10
C GLY A 670 3.01 -2.13 -5.61
N VAL A 671 3.08 -1.68 -4.35
CA VAL A 671 4.21 -0.90 -3.81
C VAL A 671 4.71 -1.45 -2.47
N ARG A 672 6.02 -1.39 -2.24
CA ARG A 672 6.56 -1.67 -0.90
C ARG A 672 6.45 -0.42 -0.02
N LEU A 673 5.61 -0.49 1.01
CA LEU A 673 5.59 0.48 2.10
C LEU A 673 6.60 0.06 3.17
N LEU A 674 7.32 1.03 3.76
CA LEU A 674 8.39 0.74 4.73
C LEU A 674 7.91 0.96 6.16
N TYR A 675 8.07 -0.06 7.01
CA TYR A 675 7.56 -0.09 8.38
C TYR A 675 8.65 -0.35 9.44
N SER A 676 8.48 0.24 10.63
CA SER A 676 9.27 -0.10 11.82
C SER A 676 8.50 0.13 13.13
N ASN A 677 9.18 -0.04 14.27
CA ASN A 677 8.69 0.33 15.59
C ASN A 677 9.81 1.00 16.41
N ILE A 678 9.45 1.80 17.40
CA ILE A 678 10.40 2.50 18.28
C ILE A 678 10.17 2.04 19.72
N PRO A 679 10.86 0.98 20.20
CA PRO A 679 10.65 0.43 21.54
C PRO A 679 11.20 1.35 22.64
N GLU A 680 10.68 1.22 23.86
CA GLU A 680 11.19 1.94 25.03
C GLU A 680 12.58 1.42 25.45
N HIS A 681 13.45 2.34 25.85
CA HIS A 681 14.75 2.03 26.42
C HIS A 681 14.60 1.46 27.83
N ILE A 682 14.65 0.13 27.96
CA ILE A 682 14.65 -0.53 29.28
C ILE A 682 16.03 -0.38 29.93
N TRP A 683 16.22 0.78 30.56
CA TRP A 683 17.29 1.04 31.51
C TRP A 683 17.09 0.20 32.77
N LYS A 684 17.69 -0.99 32.85
CA LYS A 684 17.65 -1.75 34.10
C LYS A 684 18.64 -1.14 35.09
N ARG A 685 18.14 -0.25 35.95
CA ARG A 685 18.88 0.23 37.13
C ARG A 685 18.97 -0.91 38.15
N VAL A 686 20.10 -1.60 38.17
CA VAL A 686 20.33 -2.77 39.04
C VAL A 686 20.75 -2.33 40.45
N SER A 687 21.36 -1.16 40.61
CA SER A 687 21.55 -0.52 41.91
C SER A 687 21.57 1.01 41.81
N ARG A 688 21.79 1.70 42.94
CA ARG A 688 21.96 3.16 42.95
C ARG A 688 23.08 3.63 42.01
N ASP A 689 24.11 2.78 41.83
CA ASP A 689 25.37 3.12 41.16
C ASP A 689 25.66 2.22 39.93
N ARG A 690 24.79 1.22 39.65
CA ARG A 690 24.87 0.31 38.49
C ARG A 690 23.60 0.36 37.65
N VAL A 691 23.74 0.80 36.40
CA VAL A 691 22.74 0.60 35.34
C VAL A 691 23.34 -0.39 34.35
N GLU A 692 22.60 -1.46 34.03
CA GLU A 692 23.00 -2.39 32.99
C GLU A 692 22.45 -1.94 31.65
N PHE A 693 23.34 -1.74 30.69
CA PHE A 693 22.98 -1.58 29.29
C PHE A 693 22.63 -2.96 28.73
N HIS A 694 21.37 -3.36 28.87
CA HIS A 694 20.83 -4.35 27.97
C HIS A 694 20.72 -3.70 26.60
N PHE A 695 21.32 -4.32 25.58
CA PHE A 695 20.84 -4.16 24.21
C PHE A 695 19.32 -4.37 24.28
N SER A 696 18.52 -3.34 24.01
CA SER A 696 17.09 -3.43 24.29
C SER A 696 16.54 -4.58 23.44
N ARG A 697 15.76 -5.48 24.07
CA ARG A 697 15.24 -6.66 23.36
C ARG A 697 14.53 -6.25 22.07
N GLY A 698 13.81 -5.12 22.10
CA GLY A 698 13.21 -4.49 20.94
C GLY A 698 14.19 -4.14 19.82
N MET A 699 15.34 -3.50 20.07
CA MET A 699 16.31 -3.23 19.00
C MET A 699 16.92 -4.52 18.41
N ALA A 700 17.13 -5.56 19.22
CA ALA A 700 17.60 -6.85 18.72
C ALA A 700 16.55 -7.55 17.86
N ASP A 701 15.29 -7.53 18.31
CA ASP A 701 14.15 -8.06 17.56
C ASP A 701 13.99 -7.31 16.22
N ILE A 702 14.00 -5.98 16.22
CA ILE A 702 13.85 -5.16 15.00
C ILE A 702 15.01 -5.40 14.00
N LEU A 703 16.26 -5.45 14.49
CA LEU A 703 17.41 -5.70 13.63
C LEU A 703 17.44 -7.10 13.02
N THR A 704 16.80 -8.10 13.64
CA THR A 704 16.88 -9.51 13.21
C THR A 704 15.63 -10.03 12.52
N ARG A 705 14.49 -9.36 12.64
CA ARG A 705 13.20 -9.87 12.15
C ARG A 705 12.77 -9.25 10.81
N PRO A 706 12.11 -10.02 9.93
CA PRO A 706 11.75 -9.57 8.57
C PRO A 706 10.61 -8.55 8.55
N GLN A 707 9.74 -8.52 9.56
CA GLN A 707 8.62 -7.56 9.68
C GLN A 707 9.04 -6.07 9.73
N TYR A 708 10.32 -5.77 9.94
CA TYR A 708 10.81 -4.40 10.09
C TYR A 708 11.77 -4.06 8.94
N ASP A 709 11.42 -3.06 8.13
CA ASP A 709 12.22 -2.60 6.99
C ASP A 709 13.44 -1.77 7.41
N PHE A 710 13.35 -1.10 8.56
CA PHE A 710 14.41 -0.26 9.13
C PHE A 710 14.42 -0.38 10.67
N ALA A 711 15.48 0.07 11.32
CA ALA A 711 15.65 -0.01 12.77
C ALA A 711 15.70 1.38 13.41
N ASP A 712 14.57 1.82 13.97
CA ASP A 712 14.41 3.18 14.49
C ASP A 712 14.58 3.31 16.01
N MET A 713 15.54 4.13 16.42
CA MET A 713 15.81 4.45 17.81
C MET A 713 15.29 5.84 18.16
N SER A 714 14.50 5.92 19.24
CA SER A 714 14.02 7.19 19.79
C SER A 714 15.16 8.11 20.23
N GLN A 715 15.75 7.89 21.43
CA GLN A 715 16.73 8.78 22.04
C GLN A 715 18.11 8.11 22.09
N PHE A 716 19.18 8.84 21.83
CA PHE A 716 20.51 8.24 21.90
C PHE A 716 20.98 8.06 23.37
N PRO A 717 21.46 6.88 23.78
CA PRO A 717 21.86 6.62 25.16
C PRO A 717 23.27 7.11 25.52
N GLY A 718 24.21 7.11 24.58
CA GLY A 718 25.64 7.31 24.88
C GLY A 718 26.02 8.78 25.16
N GLY A 719 26.71 8.96 26.28
CA GLY A 719 27.45 10.17 26.64
C GLY A 719 28.61 9.80 27.57
N THR A 720 29.48 10.74 27.91
CA THR A 720 30.68 10.48 28.74
C THR A 720 30.40 10.27 30.23
N ASN A 721 29.14 10.10 30.63
CA ASN A 721 28.76 9.85 32.03
C ASN A 721 28.75 8.35 32.33
N PRO A 722 29.25 7.90 33.51
CA PRO A 722 29.06 6.52 33.93
C PRO A 722 27.57 6.14 33.96
N PRO A 723 27.20 4.91 33.52
CA PRO A 723 28.06 3.76 33.27
C PRO A 723 28.30 3.45 31.77
N PHE A 724 28.23 4.43 30.87
CA PHE A 724 28.43 4.19 29.44
C PHE A 724 29.87 3.73 29.12
N LYS A 725 29.98 2.56 28.48
CA LYS A 725 31.27 1.96 28.07
C LYS A 725 31.64 2.18 26.60
N MET A 726 30.71 2.70 25.78
CA MET A 726 30.88 2.95 24.35
C MET A 726 30.51 4.40 24.04
N THR A 727 31.24 4.99 23.11
CA THR A 727 30.94 6.29 22.50
C THR A 727 29.71 6.21 21.58
N ARG A 728 29.26 7.38 21.08
CA ARG A 728 28.12 7.43 20.16
C ARG A 728 28.38 6.65 18.88
N TYR A 729 29.52 6.92 18.27
CA TYR A 729 30.00 6.22 17.08
C TYR A 729 30.09 4.70 17.29
N GLU A 730 30.75 4.24 18.37
CA GLU A 730 30.93 2.80 18.61
C GLU A 730 29.60 2.06 18.79
N THR A 731 28.60 2.69 19.42
CA THR A 731 27.28 2.10 19.57
C THR A 731 26.59 1.90 18.21
N VAL A 732 26.60 2.92 17.35
CA VAL A 732 25.96 2.85 16.02
C VAL A 732 26.73 1.92 15.08
N ALA A 733 28.06 1.92 15.15
CA ALA A 733 28.90 1.02 14.38
C ALA A 733 28.72 -0.45 14.81
N ASP A 734 28.61 -0.75 16.11
CA ASP A 734 28.25 -2.08 16.61
C ASP A 734 26.87 -2.54 16.08
N TRP A 735 25.90 -1.63 15.98
CA TRP A 735 24.59 -1.93 15.41
C TRP A 735 24.66 -2.14 13.89
N TYR A 736 25.43 -1.32 13.16
CA TYR A 736 25.69 -1.50 11.74
C TYR A 736 26.34 -2.87 11.47
N GLU A 737 27.35 -3.26 12.25
CA GLU A 737 27.99 -4.58 12.15
C GLU A 737 27.02 -5.73 12.45
N ARG A 738 26.18 -5.62 13.48
CA ARG A 738 25.12 -6.62 13.76
C ARG A 738 24.09 -6.71 12.64
N SER A 739 23.70 -5.58 12.06
CA SER A 739 22.72 -5.50 10.97
C SER A 739 23.18 -6.25 9.71
N LYS A 740 24.47 -6.52 9.51
CA LYS A 740 24.96 -7.26 8.33
C LYS A 740 24.35 -8.66 8.15
N SER A 741 23.80 -9.25 9.20
CA SER A 741 23.05 -10.51 9.16
C SER A 741 21.61 -10.40 8.61
N SER A 742 21.02 -9.20 8.68
CA SER A 742 19.72 -8.83 8.08
C SER A 742 19.78 -7.33 7.73
N PRO A 743 20.51 -6.96 6.65
CA PRO A 743 20.88 -5.57 6.38
C PRO A 743 19.67 -4.66 6.23
N LYS A 744 19.61 -3.59 7.02
CA LYS A 744 18.52 -2.62 7.02
C LYS A 744 18.95 -1.24 7.51
N PRO A 745 18.27 -0.14 7.14
CA PRO A 745 18.68 1.20 7.55
C PRO A 745 18.54 1.39 9.06
N ILE A 746 19.55 1.97 9.70
CA ILE A 746 19.52 2.33 11.12
C ILE A 746 19.18 3.82 11.23
N THR A 747 18.10 4.15 11.95
CA THR A 747 17.63 5.53 12.10
C THR A 747 17.67 6.00 13.55
N ILE A 748 18.02 7.28 13.73
CA ILE A 748 18.16 7.90 15.05
C ILE A 748 17.29 9.14 15.08
N LEU A 749 16.17 9.05 15.78
CA LEU A 749 15.09 10.00 15.64
C LEU A 749 15.27 11.28 16.47
N LYS A 750 15.85 11.19 17.67
CA LYS A 750 15.90 12.31 18.62
C LYS A 750 17.33 12.67 19.02
N ASN A 751 17.99 13.42 18.16
CA ASN A 751 19.12 14.28 18.53
C ASN A 751 18.58 15.58 19.17
N TYR A 752 18.80 15.78 20.47
CA TYR A 752 18.26 16.92 21.22
C TYR A 752 19.20 18.12 21.21
N VAL A 753 18.78 19.24 20.62
CA VAL A 753 19.46 20.53 20.77
C VAL A 753 19.15 21.14 22.15
N GLY A 754 20.21 21.60 22.83
CA GLY A 754 20.18 21.97 24.25
C GLY A 754 19.79 23.43 24.54
N LEU A 755 19.37 23.69 25.79
CA LEU A 755 19.06 25.02 26.34
C LEU A 755 20.01 25.47 27.47
N LYS A 756 20.97 24.64 27.88
CA LYS A 756 21.77 24.83 29.13
C LYS A 756 23.10 25.58 28.95
N LYS A 757 23.60 25.60 27.71
CA LYS A 757 24.57 26.52 27.14
C LYS A 757 23.98 26.91 25.78
N ASP A 758 24.44 28.00 25.19
CA ASP A 758 23.85 28.56 23.96
C ASP A 758 23.65 27.47 22.90
N ALA A 759 22.54 27.55 22.16
CA ALA A 759 22.06 26.47 21.30
C ALA A 759 23.05 26.20 20.14
N ASP A 760 24.07 25.39 20.40
CA ASP A 760 25.17 25.13 19.47
C ASP A 760 24.72 24.11 18.41
N ALA A 761 24.25 24.65 17.28
CA ALA A 761 24.00 23.90 16.06
C ALA A 761 25.22 23.07 15.64
N GLY A 762 26.43 23.60 15.87
CA GLY A 762 27.69 22.92 15.55
C GLY A 762 27.94 21.67 16.40
N GLU A 763 27.66 21.69 17.70
CA GLU A 763 27.75 20.47 18.54
C GLU A 763 26.81 19.40 17.99
N LYS A 764 25.59 19.78 17.65
CA LYS A 764 24.54 18.84 17.29
C LYS A 764 24.69 18.32 15.85
N ARG A 765 25.22 19.14 14.94
CA ARG A 765 25.78 18.72 13.65
C ARG A 765 26.90 17.69 13.84
N ARG A 766 27.87 17.93 14.74
CA ARG A 766 28.94 16.96 15.02
C ARG A 766 28.37 15.60 15.46
N GLU A 767 27.36 15.59 16.33
CA GLU A 767 26.69 14.34 16.74
C GLU A 767 25.99 13.64 15.57
N ALA A 768 25.27 14.38 14.73
CA ALA A 768 24.59 13.81 13.55
C ALA A 768 25.58 13.24 12.52
N LEU A 769 26.72 13.92 12.31
CA LEU A 769 27.78 13.41 11.44
C LEU A 769 28.53 12.22 12.07
N GLU A 770 28.71 12.14 13.39
CA GLU A 770 29.18 10.91 14.05
C GLU A 770 28.28 9.71 13.71
N TYR A 771 26.96 9.88 13.72
CA TYR A 771 26.01 8.81 13.38
C TYR A 771 26.09 8.42 11.90
N PHE A 772 26.13 9.39 10.98
CA PHE A 772 26.33 9.13 9.55
C PHE A 772 27.61 8.34 9.32
N MET A 773 28.73 8.79 9.88
CA MET A 773 30.02 8.12 9.72
C MET A 773 30.08 6.72 10.35
N ALA A 774 29.22 6.43 11.33
CA ALA A 774 29.05 5.12 11.94
C ALA A 774 28.12 4.18 11.13
N GLY A 775 27.55 4.64 10.01
CA GLY A 775 26.69 3.86 9.13
C GLY A 775 25.18 4.02 9.37
N ALA A 776 24.73 5.04 10.11
CA ALA A 776 23.31 5.36 10.19
C ALA A 776 22.78 5.94 8.86
N ALA A 777 21.49 5.72 8.60
CA ALA A 777 20.77 6.29 7.45
C ALA A 777 19.98 7.57 7.79
N MET A 778 19.86 7.91 9.08
CA MET A 778 19.09 9.07 9.55
C MET A 778 19.64 9.65 10.85
N SER A 779 19.59 10.98 10.96
CA SER A 779 19.64 11.70 12.23
C SER A 779 18.60 12.83 12.24
N GLY A 780 17.49 12.62 12.96
CA GLY A 780 16.46 13.63 13.20
C GLY A 780 16.80 14.51 14.41
N PHE A 781 16.51 15.81 14.31
CA PHE A 781 16.69 16.78 15.40
C PHE A 781 15.35 17.05 16.09
N HIS A 782 15.26 16.77 17.37
CA HIS A 782 14.00 16.78 18.13
C HIS A 782 13.82 18.08 18.92
N ARG A 783 12.54 18.40 19.22
CA ARG A 783 12.11 19.64 19.87
C ARG A 783 12.83 19.94 21.20
N PRO A 784 12.86 21.21 21.63
CA PRO A 784 13.60 21.64 22.82
C PRO A 784 13.10 20.95 24.10
N CYS A 785 14.02 20.56 24.97
CA CYS A 785 13.68 19.86 26.21
C CYS A 785 13.03 20.80 27.25
N ALA A 786 11.71 20.71 27.43
CA ALA A 786 10.92 21.52 28.36
C ALA A 786 11.40 21.49 29.84
N ARG A 787 12.25 20.55 30.24
CA ARG A 787 12.88 20.52 31.58
C ARG A 787 13.90 21.63 31.82
N ALA A 788 14.30 22.41 30.81
CA ALA A 788 15.33 23.44 30.95
C ALA A 788 14.79 24.81 31.43
N THR A 789 13.50 25.11 31.27
CA THR A 789 12.93 26.41 31.67
C THR A 789 12.32 26.36 33.07
N LYS A 790 13.13 26.64 34.10
CA LYS A 790 12.62 26.97 35.46
C LYS A 790 11.92 28.35 35.53
N THR A 791 11.87 29.09 34.42
CA THR A 791 11.30 30.44 34.32
C THR A 791 9.77 30.39 34.23
N ARG A 792 9.08 31.04 35.19
CA ARG A 792 7.62 31.16 35.23
C ARG A 792 7.00 32.14 34.22
N ARG A 793 7.82 32.83 33.39
CA ARG A 793 7.34 33.84 32.44
C ARG A 793 7.21 33.26 31.04
N TRP A 794 6.13 33.67 30.37
CA TRP A 794 5.61 33.07 29.15
C TRP A 794 6.49 33.38 27.92
N ASN A 795 6.72 34.66 27.64
CA ASN A 795 7.46 35.12 26.45
C ASN A 795 8.92 34.60 26.43
N ASP A 796 9.56 34.52 27.60
CA ASP A 796 10.92 33.97 27.77
C ASP A 796 11.05 32.51 27.32
N CYS A 797 9.94 31.76 27.21
CA CYS A 797 9.92 30.39 26.72
C CYS A 797 9.78 30.32 25.21
N ALA A 798 8.90 31.12 24.59
CA ALA A 798 8.67 31.09 23.14
C ALA A 798 9.95 31.44 22.35
N ASP A 799 10.65 32.53 22.73
CA ASP A 799 11.90 32.93 22.06
C ASP A 799 13.03 31.90 22.23
N LYS A 800 13.07 31.19 23.36
CA LYS A 800 14.05 30.12 23.61
C LYS A 800 13.72 28.87 22.80
N MET A 801 12.44 28.51 22.68
CA MET A 801 11.99 27.41 21.83
C MET A 801 12.37 27.68 20.36
N ARG A 802 12.06 28.88 19.86
CA ARG A 802 12.39 29.31 18.51
C ARG A 802 13.89 29.31 18.23
N LYS A 803 14.72 29.80 19.15
CA LYS A 803 16.19 29.75 19.03
C LYS A 803 16.71 28.32 18.89
N VAL A 804 16.17 27.37 19.65
CA VAL A 804 16.58 25.97 19.58
C VAL A 804 16.03 25.27 18.33
N TYR A 805 14.83 25.61 17.86
CA TYR A 805 14.35 25.15 16.56
C TYR A 805 15.25 25.65 15.41
N LEU A 806 15.59 26.94 15.38
CA LEU A 806 16.50 27.50 14.38
C LEU A 806 17.89 26.85 14.42
N ALA A 807 18.46 26.60 15.60
CA ALA A 807 19.72 25.86 15.74
C ALA A 807 19.60 24.37 15.33
N SER A 808 18.42 23.76 15.49
CA SER A 808 18.13 22.41 14.98
C SER A 808 18.04 22.39 13.46
N LEU A 809 17.43 23.43 12.87
CA LEU A 809 17.26 23.62 11.44
C LEU A 809 18.61 23.89 10.74
N GLU A 810 19.45 24.73 11.34
CA GLU A 810 20.85 24.96 10.93
C GLU A 810 21.66 23.66 10.98
N ALA A 811 21.63 22.94 12.12
CA ALA A 811 22.35 21.69 12.27
C ALA A 811 21.90 20.61 11.27
N ALA A 812 20.60 20.49 10.99
CA ALA A 812 20.06 19.58 9.99
C ALA A 812 20.46 19.98 8.56
N GLY A 813 20.42 21.28 8.24
CA GLY A 813 20.85 21.80 6.94
C GLY A 813 22.33 21.57 6.65
N ASP A 814 23.21 21.79 7.63
CA ASP A 814 24.63 21.49 7.49
C ASP A 814 24.89 19.99 7.26
N VAL A 815 24.14 19.10 7.92
CA VAL A 815 24.22 17.65 7.73
C VAL A 815 23.74 17.25 6.33
N ALA A 816 22.67 17.87 5.83
CA ALA A 816 22.20 17.68 4.46
C ALA A 816 23.23 18.18 3.43
N ALA A 817 23.86 19.34 3.66
CA ALA A 817 24.92 19.88 2.81
C ALA A 817 26.18 18.99 2.79
N PHE A 818 26.54 18.39 3.92
CA PHE A 818 27.61 17.40 4.00
C PHE A 818 27.27 16.15 3.18
N THR A 819 26.14 15.51 3.49
CA THR A 819 25.77 14.18 2.97
C THR A 819 25.37 14.19 1.50
N SER A 820 24.64 15.21 1.03
CA SER A 820 24.29 15.37 -0.39
C SER A 820 25.51 15.63 -1.28
N GLY A 821 26.62 16.09 -0.70
CA GLY A 821 27.86 16.33 -1.42
C GLY A 821 28.74 15.10 -1.66
N VAL A 822 28.37 13.91 -1.15
CA VAL A 822 29.20 12.69 -1.25
C VAL A 822 28.40 11.49 -1.72
N GLU A 823 29.01 10.62 -2.52
CA GLU A 823 28.43 9.31 -2.82
C GLU A 823 28.86 8.31 -1.73
N PHE A 824 27.94 7.97 -0.82
CA PHE A 824 28.20 7.19 0.40
C PHE A 824 27.59 5.78 0.40
N VAL A 825 26.68 5.48 -0.52
CA VAL A 825 25.86 4.27 -0.46
C VAL A 825 26.66 2.97 -0.51
N ASP A 826 27.73 2.89 -1.32
CA ASP A 826 28.63 1.74 -1.43
C ASP A 826 29.71 1.69 -0.33
N THR A 827 29.65 2.58 0.65
CA THR A 827 30.68 2.71 1.70
C THR A 827 30.26 2.06 3.02
N SER A 828 31.24 1.76 3.85
CA SER A 828 31.07 1.19 5.20
C SER A 828 32.02 1.85 6.20
N PRO A 829 31.75 1.78 7.51
CA PRO A 829 32.63 2.32 8.55
C PRO A 829 34.02 1.66 8.53
N ARG A 830 35.09 2.45 8.35
CA ARG A 830 36.47 2.01 8.06
C ARG A 830 37.53 2.91 8.71
N ASN A 831 37.45 3.07 10.02
CA ASN A 831 38.42 3.87 10.80
C ASN A 831 39.86 3.31 10.75
N ASP A 832 40.04 2.04 10.39
CA ASP A 832 41.37 1.43 10.16
C ASP A 832 42.18 2.11 9.04
N LEU A 833 41.51 2.90 8.19
CA LEU A 833 42.14 3.62 7.09
C LEU A 833 42.69 5.00 7.48
N VAL A 834 42.32 5.56 8.62
CA VAL A 834 42.70 6.92 9.06
C VAL A 834 43.57 6.92 10.33
N SER A 835 44.32 7.99 10.59
CA SER A 835 45.00 8.20 11.88
C SER A 835 44.12 8.84 12.96
N GLY A 836 43.00 9.46 12.58
CA GLY A 836 42.07 10.13 13.47
C GLY A 836 40.78 10.53 12.75
N GLY A 837 39.77 10.94 13.51
CA GLY A 837 38.41 11.13 12.99
C GLY A 837 37.73 9.80 12.65
N TRP A 838 36.78 9.84 11.71
CA TRP A 838 36.08 8.67 11.19
C TRP A 838 36.20 8.61 9.66
N CYS A 839 36.25 7.41 9.08
CA CYS A 839 36.13 7.23 7.62
C CYS A 839 35.00 6.25 7.29
N LEU A 840 34.19 6.61 6.29
CA LEU A 840 33.34 5.71 5.53
C LEU A 840 34.07 5.40 4.22
N ALA A 841 34.30 4.13 3.87
CA ALA A 841 34.99 3.78 2.63
C ALA A 841 34.41 2.60 1.87
N ASN A 842 34.61 2.65 0.55
CA ASN A 842 34.77 1.49 -0.33
C ASN A 842 36.28 1.40 -0.68
N PRO A 843 37.07 0.55 0.01
CA PRO A 843 38.53 0.58 -0.05
C PRO A 843 39.08 0.45 -1.48
N GLY A 844 39.92 1.41 -1.88
CA GLY A 844 40.50 1.44 -3.23
C GLY A 844 39.58 2.00 -4.32
N THR A 845 38.38 2.45 -3.96
CA THR A 845 37.43 3.20 -4.80
C THR A 845 37.18 4.60 -4.23
N ARG A 846 36.73 4.72 -2.97
CA ARG A 846 36.45 6.02 -2.31
C ARG A 846 36.55 5.96 -0.78
N CYS A 847 36.84 7.10 -0.13
CA CYS A 847 36.61 7.33 1.30
C CYS A 847 36.04 8.74 1.51
N ILE A 848 35.12 8.84 2.46
CA ILE A 848 34.66 10.07 3.11
C ILE A 848 35.34 10.07 4.47
N VAL A 849 36.08 11.11 4.84
CA VAL A 849 36.63 11.31 6.19
C VAL A 849 35.88 12.46 6.85
N TYR A 850 35.59 12.34 8.14
CA TYR A 850 35.12 13.44 8.97
C TYR A 850 36.03 13.60 10.20
N LEU A 851 36.44 14.84 10.45
CA LEU A 851 37.27 15.27 11.57
C LEU A 851 36.52 16.35 12.34
N LYS A 852 36.46 16.21 13.66
CA LYS A 852 36.01 17.28 14.54
C LYS A 852 37.04 18.41 14.60
N LYS A 853 36.55 19.60 14.96
CA LYS A 853 37.28 20.67 15.65
C LYS A 853 38.43 20.14 16.52
N GLY A 854 39.62 20.73 16.41
CA GLY A 854 40.87 20.28 17.07
C GLY A 854 41.79 19.39 16.24
N GLY A 855 41.37 18.93 15.04
CA GLY A 855 42.17 18.05 14.19
C GLY A 855 42.88 18.77 13.03
N GLU A 856 44.18 19.07 13.17
CA GLU A 856 44.97 19.76 12.13
C GLU A 856 45.22 18.92 10.85
N SER A 857 45.29 17.59 10.98
CA SER A 857 45.62 16.69 9.88
C SER A 857 45.10 15.26 10.06
N VAL A 858 45.02 14.52 8.95
CA VAL A 858 44.72 13.08 8.93
C VAL A 858 45.61 12.35 7.93
N ASP A 859 46.13 11.18 8.33
CA ASP A 859 46.81 10.26 7.44
C ASP A 859 45.82 9.23 6.93
N LEU A 860 45.47 9.30 5.65
CA LEU A 860 44.60 8.33 4.98
C LEU A 860 45.44 7.28 4.23
N LYS A 861 45.16 6.00 4.47
CA LYS A 861 45.77 4.87 3.77
C LYS A 861 45.14 4.72 2.37
N LEU A 862 45.91 5.04 1.33
CA LEU A 862 45.49 4.94 -0.07
C LEU A 862 46.34 3.92 -0.84
N GLY A 863 45.77 3.35 -1.89
CA GLY A 863 46.51 2.52 -2.86
C GLY A 863 47.24 3.37 -3.91
N PRO A 864 48.04 2.76 -4.78
CA PRO A 864 48.62 3.44 -5.94
C PRO A 864 47.53 3.86 -6.95
N GLY A 865 47.61 5.06 -7.49
CA GLY A 865 46.72 5.54 -8.56
C GLY A 865 46.48 7.05 -8.55
N SER A 866 45.64 7.51 -9.47
CA SER A 866 45.16 8.90 -9.51
C SER A 866 43.80 9.05 -8.83
N TYR A 867 43.63 10.16 -8.13
CA TYR A 867 42.48 10.46 -7.28
C TYR A 867 41.91 11.84 -7.57
N LEU A 868 40.60 11.95 -7.46
CA LEU A 868 39.84 13.19 -7.31
C LEU A 868 39.56 13.42 -5.82
N TRP A 869 39.51 14.67 -5.39
CA TRP A 869 39.18 15.00 -4.01
C TRP A 869 38.56 16.39 -3.83
N LYS A 870 37.79 16.56 -2.76
CA LYS A 870 37.27 17.84 -2.29
C LYS A 870 37.14 17.85 -0.77
N ALA A 871 37.12 19.04 -0.17
CA ALA A 871 37.04 19.25 1.27
C ALA A 871 35.74 19.95 1.66
N PHE A 872 35.19 19.66 2.85
CA PHE A 872 34.03 20.34 3.42
C PHE A 872 34.48 21.21 4.60
N ASP A 873 34.27 22.52 4.52
CA ASP A 873 34.78 23.51 5.47
C ASP A 873 33.98 23.65 6.79
N GLY A 874 32.80 23.02 6.84
CA GLY A 874 31.80 23.18 7.89
C GLY A 874 30.42 23.55 7.34
N GLN A 875 30.37 24.16 6.15
CA GLN A 875 29.13 24.56 5.46
C GLN A 875 29.08 24.09 3.99
N ARG A 876 30.21 24.07 3.27
CA ARG A 876 30.26 23.82 1.83
C ARG A 876 31.41 22.92 1.41
N TRP A 877 31.18 22.19 0.33
CA TRP A 877 32.23 21.43 -0.36
C TRP A 877 33.02 22.33 -1.31
N SER A 878 34.35 22.23 -1.28
CA SER A 878 35.27 22.91 -2.18
C SER A 878 35.12 22.40 -3.62
N LYS A 879 35.69 23.15 -4.57
CA LYS A 879 35.92 22.64 -5.94
C LYS A 879 36.76 21.36 -5.90
N GLU A 880 36.50 20.49 -6.87
CA GLU A 880 37.24 19.23 -7.03
C GLU A 880 38.69 19.51 -7.47
N ASN A 881 39.61 18.76 -6.88
CA ASN A 881 41.04 18.79 -7.14
C ASN A 881 41.52 17.38 -7.47
N SER A 882 42.75 17.21 -7.96
CA SER A 882 43.29 15.87 -8.26
C SER A 882 44.76 15.70 -7.92
N PHE A 883 45.16 14.45 -7.65
CA PHE A 883 46.56 14.07 -7.41
C PHE A 883 46.82 12.64 -7.89
N THR A 884 48.09 12.26 -8.00
CA THR A 884 48.53 10.87 -8.16
C THR A 884 49.30 10.45 -6.90
N TRP A 885 49.20 9.17 -6.54
CA TRP A 885 49.80 8.60 -5.34
C TRP A 885 50.44 7.25 -5.63
N SER A 886 51.59 6.97 -5.01
CA SER A 886 52.33 5.70 -5.11
C SER A 886 51.81 4.62 -4.16
N GLY A 887 50.93 4.99 -3.22
CA GLY A 887 50.37 4.09 -2.19
C GLY A 887 50.96 4.35 -0.80
N GLY A 888 50.27 3.87 0.23
CA GLY A 888 50.61 4.10 1.64
C GLY A 888 49.79 5.23 2.29
N ARG A 889 50.23 5.71 3.45
CA ARG A 889 49.58 6.81 4.18
C ARG A 889 49.88 8.16 3.51
N ARG A 890 48.84 8.91 3.15
CA ARG A 890 48.93 10.30 2.68
C ARG A 890 48.36 11.23 3.74
N THR A 891 49.16 12.18 4.21
CA THR A 891 48.70 13.24 5.11
C THR A 891 47.89 14.28 4.33
N PHE A 892 46.71 14.60 4.83
CA PHE A 892 45.90 15.76 4.42
C PHE A 892 45.84 16.74 5.59
N ARG A 893 46.05 18.03 5.32
CA ARG A 893 46.07 19.11 6.32
C ARG A 893 44.94 20.10 6.07
N LYS A 894 44.36 20.63 7.14
CA LYS A 894 43.40 21.75 7.10
C LYS A 894 44.08 23.07 7.45
N ALA A 895 43.50 24.18 6.99
CA ALA A 895 43.73 25.50 7.56
C ALA A 895 42.61 25.82 8.59
N GLY A 896 42.99 26.14 9.83
CA GLY A 896 42.07 26.50 10.91
C GLY A 896 41.46 25.32 11.69
N ASP A 897 40.71 25.65 12.76
CA ASP A 897 40.31 24.73 13.84
C ASP A 897 38.83 24.27 13.77
N GLU A 898 38.08 24.59 12.71
CA GLU A 898 36.68 24.15 12.60
C GLU A 898 36.52 22.68 12.19
N ASP A 899 35.29 22.15 12.20
CA ASP A 899 34.98 20.81 11.68
C ASP A 899 35.41 20.65 10.20
N TRP A 900 35.78 19.44 9.78
CA TRP A 900 36.31 19.20 8.43
C TRP A 900 35.85 17.87 7.82
N GLY A 901 35.42 17.91 6.56
CA GLY A 901 35.21 16.73 5.74
C GLY A 901 36.21 16.62 4.60
N LEU A 902 36.51 15.40 4.17
CA LEU A 902 37.35 15.10 3.02
C LEU A 902 36.74 13.96 2.21
N TYR A 903 36.41 14.21 0.94
CA TYR A 903 35.89 13.19 0.03
C TYR A 903 36.93 12.90 -1.04
N ILE A 904 37.28 11.62 -1.21
CA ILE A 904 38.31 11.16 -2.16
C ILE A 904 37.74 10.00 -2.99
N VAL A 905 37.91 10.07 -4.31
CA VAL A 905 37.49 9.05 -5.29
C VAL A 905 38.65 8.71 -6.22
N ARG A 906 38.84 7.43 -6.55
CA ARG A 906 39.90 6.99 -7.48
C ARG A 906 39.43 7.13 -8.93
N LYS A 907 40.25 7.76 -9.78
CA LYS A 907 39.97 7.86 -11.23
C LYS A 907 40.03 6.48 -11.90
N GLY A 908 39.15 6.24 -12.87
CA GLY A 908 39.27 5.10 -13.80
C GLY A 908 38.70 3.76 -13.34
N LYS A 909 38.01 3.68 -12.20
CA LYS A 909 37.08 2.57 -11.92
C LYS A 909 35.65 3.05 -12.14
N PRO A 910 34.82 2.37 -12.96
CA PRO A 910 33.38 2.57 -12.91
C PRO A 910 32.87 2.24 -11.51
N ASN A 911 31.80 2.91 -11.08
CA ASN A 911 30.97 2.38 -10.01
C ASN A 911 30.55 0.96 -10.41
N ALA A 912 30.74 -0.02 -9.53
CA ALA A 912 30.19 -1.36 -9.78
C ALA A 912 28.67 -1.21 -9.92
N LYS A 913 28.13 -1.72 -11.03
CA LYS A 913 26.69 -1.70 -11.32
C LYS A 913 25.94 -2.58 -10.32
#